data_AF-A0A934AP83-F1
#
_entry.id   AF-A0A934AP83-F1
#
_cell.length_a   1.000
_cell.length_b   1.000
_cell.length_c   1.000
_cell.angle_alpha   90.00
_cell.angle_beta   90.00
_cell.angle_gamma   90.00
#
_symmetry.space_group_name_H-M   'P 1'
#
loop_
_entity.id
_entity.type
_entity.pdbx_description
1 polymer ?
#
loop_
_entity_poly.entity_id
_entity_poly.type
_entity_poly.pdbx_seq_one_letter_code
_entity_poly.pdbx_strand_id
1 'polypeptide(L)'
;MKDPGFLFMLGVYGTRPDRETVSLMRETGAASVLLLARNIESTAQIRAYTSELVQRLGRPVLFAVDHEGGWVLRFKAGVTAFPGNAALGAAGDPRLARSVGRHMARDLRALGIGLNLAPVIDVVERYNPGIGIRSFGRDPGLVGTLGSAMIRGMQGEGLHACAKHFPGKGAAKVDAHVGLPTIALSKAELMAVHLKPFRRAIQDGVASVMTSHVHMPAFDRIPATFSRKITHGLLRRELGFDGVIISDDLCMGAVTAAGPVQSAAVDALRAGHDLIIVAHDPGAQRESVELARSLAGTRPEDGGLDAGELAASVRRVASLLRPRKAAPRPSLRAGRKLAELIASEAVRVRRGSLPLPIAKEGSTLVLVPDFREVKERFTFEGGPAAPLAQVRSLCRSLRGATVLTAPVVKTGLGRLTSAASKADRVVFLCFEAMRFPGQKAVLDMLNRKAAAKTCACLIRNPWDRDLLSAKTTVVDSKGYRSSSLKAALAAVLGACLLMAAPPAGGQAPSQPGAATITGLHDEYITAVEEPDRAKALARIAETTPVTTRDVQRLFDLFIRFPALPVRGAVMRSLHRLDPSRSHLESLFVSYMEEDDAEEQVFGINGAVIIRCGACLPKIKEVASRPLRAEGPADVLLLSERNAWWATYEALSALAQWEGKPSLPLLKRQLKASPRVAELMARHLWKETFPLLKEWTTGSKRARSQARWAWKADAPLSALRETYGDMLMVLRDPKADRELRHQVAIKVGLCSTAEEVAGFASEYEVAKDTDSRLLLSVAVFASRSDGAVPLLQRFVKENADPLARAGALGQLRTLLPAPEYRMLLEWVSKNDPNPDNKADALDQLAGKTPAQGLIILPTP
;
A
#
# COMPACT_ATOMS: atom_id res chain seq x y z
N MET A 1 25.55 -28.12 18.45
CA MET A 1 25.31 -27.45 17.15
C MET A 1 23.86 -27.72 16.77
N LYS A 2 23.08 -26.77 16.23
CA LYS A 2 21.81 -27.17 15.58
C LYS A 2 22.14 -27.90 14.28
N ASP A 3 21.34 -28.89 13.97
CA ASP A 3 21.35 -29.64 12.71
C ASP A 3 21.47 -28.72 11.47
N PRO A 4 22.37 -28.99 10.49
CA PRO A 4 22.48 -28.24 9.22
C PRO A 4 21.16 -28.07 8.46
N GLY A 5 20.21 -28.99 8.64
CA GLY A 5 18.85 -28.86 8.12
C GLY A 5 18.17 -27.54 8.49
N PHE A 6 18.51 -26.96 9.64
CA PHE A 6 18.01 -25.65 10.09
C PHE A 6 18.32 -24.51 9.11
N LEU A 7 19.32 -24.67 8.24
CA LEU A 7 19.75 -23.68 7.25
C LEU A 7 18.98 -23.79 5.92
N PHE A 8 17.91 -24.58 5.86
CA PHE A 8 17.12 -24.76 4.65
C PHE A 8 15.74 -24.06 4.73
N MET A 9 15.36 -23.49 3.59
CA MET A 9 14.03 -23.00 3.28
C MET A 9 13.43 -23.86 2.18
N LEU A 10 12.40 -24.63 2.54
CA LEU A 10 11.79 -25.60 1.63
C LEU A 10 10.48 -25.05 1.06
N GLY A 11 10.26 -25.28 -0.23
CA GLY A 11 8.93 -25.11 -0.80
C GLY A 11 8.06 -26.32 -0.49
N VAL A 12 6.79 -26.08 -0.18
CA VAL A 12 5.82 -27.11 0.23
C VAL A 12 4.64 -27.17 -0.74
N TYR A 13 3.83 -28.22 -0.67
CA TYR A 13 2.69 -28.45 -1.56
C TYR A 13 1.36 -28.33 -0.82
N GLY A 14 0.28 -28.20 -1.60
CA GLY A 14 -1.08 -28.08 -1.09
C GLY A 14 -1.41 -26.74 -0.41
N THR A 15 -2.69 -26.57 -0.11
CA THR A 15 -3.28 -25.41 0.59
C THR A 15 -3.54 -25.69 2.08
N ARG A 16 -3.09 -26.84 2.59
CA ARG A 16 -3.03 -27.17 4.03
C ARG A 16 -1.77 -27.98 4.30
N PRO A 17 -1.18 -27.91 5.51
CA PRO A 17 -0.04 -28.75 5.83
C PRO A 17 -0.53 -30.19 5.99
N ASP A 18 -0.30 -31.03 4.99
CA ASP A 18 -0.67 -32.45 5.00
C ASP A 18 0.36 -33.31 5.76
N ARG A 19 0.22 -34.64 5.69
CA ARG A 19 1.18 -35.57 6.34
C ARG A 19 2.56 -35.46 5.72
N GLU A 20 2.66 -35.35 4.40
CA GLU A 20 3.92 -35.27 3.67
C GLU A 20 4.70 -34.01 4.02
N THR A 21 4.03 -32.85 4.05
CA THR A 21 4.61 -31.56 4.45
C THR A 21 5.20 -31.64 5.85
N VAL A 22 4.46 -32.23 6.80
CA VAL A 22 4.94 -32.36 8.19
C VAL A 22 6.08 -33.37 8.29
N SER A 23 6.03 -34.48 7.55
CA SER A 23 7.10 -35.47 7.51
C SER A 23 8.40 -34.86 6.98
N LEU A 24 8.32 -34.19 5.83
CA LEU A 24 9.44 -33.47 5.21
C LEU A 24 10.09 -32.49 6.20
N MET A 25 9.29 -31.64 6.85
CA MET A 25 9.79 -30.65 7.80
C MET A 25 10.37 -31.24 9.09
N ARG A 26 9.93 -32.45 9.49
CA ARG A 26 10.49 -33.18 10.64
C ARG A 26 11.80 -33.89 10.27
N GLU A 27 11.80 -34.63 9.17
CA GLU A 27 12.97 -35.39 8.66
C GLU A 27 14.14 -34.46 8.33
N THR A 28 13.86 -33.33 7.68
CA THR A 28 14.89 -32.36 7.28
C THR A 28 15.27 -31.40 8.40
N GLY A 29 14.47 -31.24 9.45
CA GLY A 29 14.72 -30.23 10.48
C GLY A 29 14.66 -28.77 9.98
N ALA A 30 14.16 -28.52 8.75
CA ALA A 30 14.17 -27.21 8.11
C ALA A 30 13.50 -26.11 8.95
N ALA A 31 14.14 -24.95 9.08
CA ALA A 31 13.61 -23.86 9.90
C ALA A 31 12.60 -22.98 9.15
N SER A 32 12.60 -23.03 7.82
CA SER A 32 11.90 -22.07 6.98
C SER A 32 11.07 -22.74 5.89
N VAL A 33 9.97 -22.09 5.52
CA VAL A 33 9.08 -22.52 4.43
C VAL A 33 8.91 -21.38 3.43
N LEU A 34 9.11 -21.65 2.15
CA LEU A 34 8.77 -20.74 1.06
C LEU A 34 7.33 -21.00 0.59
N LEU A 35 6.45 -20.01 0.79
CA LEU A 35 5.08 -20.04 0.28
C LEU A 35 5.06 -19.59 -1.18
N LEU A 36 4.59 -20.47 -2.06
CA LEU A 36 4.43 -20.23 -3.49
C LEU A 36 2.96 -20.06 -3.85
N ALA A 37 2.68 -19.70 -5.12
CA ALA A 37 1.32 -19.52 -5.60
C ALA A 37 0.43 -20.77 -5.39
N ARG A 38 1.04 -21.97 -5.44
CA ARG A 38 0.35 -23.26 -5.20
C ARG A 38 -0.15 -23.44 -3.76
N ASN A 39 0.35 -22.65 -2.80
CA ASN A 39 -0.06 -22.74 -1.40
C ASN A 39 -1.16 -21.73 -1.03
N ILE A 40 -1.40 -20.74 -1.90
CA ILE A 40 -2.18 -19.54 -1.58
C ILE A 40 -3.51 -19.56 -2.31
N GLU A 41 -4.56 -19.87 -1.57
CA GLU A 41 -5.95 -19.77 -2.03
C GLU A 41 -6.61 -18.49 -1.48
N SER A 42 -6.47 -18.25 -0.18
CA SER A 42 -7.01 -17.06 0.49
C SER A 42 -6.17 -16.65 1.69
N THR A 43 -6.34 -15.42 2.17
CA THR A 43 -5.64 -14.94 3.36
C THR A 43 -6.05 -15.69 4.63
N ALA A 44 -7.32 -16.07 4.75
CA ALA A 44 -7.80 -16.87 5.89
C ALA A 44 -7.17 -18.27 5.89
N GLN A 45 -7.11 -18.91 4.71
CA GLN A 45 -6.46 -20.20 4.54
C GLN A 45 -4.96 -20.14 4.87
N ILE A 46 -4.21 -19.12 4.43
CA ILE A 46 -2.78 -19.01 4.77
C ILE A 46 -2.56 -18.81 6.27
N ARG A 47 -3.39 -18.02 6.95
CA ARG A 47 -3.31 -17.87 8.41
C ARG A 47 -3.54 -19.21 9.13
N ALA A 48 -4.51 -20.00 8.66
CA ALA A 48 -4.73 -21.34 9.18
C ALA A 48 -3.53 -22.27 8.89
N TYR A 49 -3.02 -22.26 7.65
CA TYR A 49 -1.87 -23.05 7.22
C TYR A 49 -0.65 -22.81 8.11
N THR A 50 -0.25 -21.55 8.30
CA THR A 50 0.95 -21.20 9.08
C THR A 50 0.79 -21.57 10.54
N SER A 51 -0.39 -21.33 11.12
CA SER A 51 -0.71 -21.71 12.50
C SER A 51 -0.70 -23.23 12.70
N GLU A 52 -1.35 -23.98 11.82
CA GLU A 52 -1.46 -25.43 11.89
C GLU A 52 -0.08 -26.09 11.73
N LEU A 53 0.75 -25.64 10.79
CA LEU A 53 2.08 -26.21 10.60
C LEU A 53 2.97 -25.99 11.83
N VAL A 54 2.95 -24.79 12.42
CA VAL A 54 3.68 -24.51 13.66
C VAL A 54 3.20 -25.40 14.80
N GLN A 55 1.88 -25.58 14.95
CA GLN A 55 1.30 -26.45 15.97
C GLN A 55 1.73 -27.91 15.78
N ARG A 56 1.63 -28.44 14.56
CA ARG A 56 1.98 -29.84 14.24
C ARG A 56 3.49 -30.12 14.37
N LEU A 57 4.34 -29.11 14.16
CA LEU A 57 5.78 -29.24 14.33
C LEU A 57 6.26 -28.97 15.76
N GLY A 58 5.46 -28.31 16.60
CA GLY A 58 5.84 -27.97 17.98
C GLY A 58 7.01 -26.99 18.09
N ARG A 59 7.32 -26.24 17.02
CA ARG A 59 8.43 -25.27 16.97
C ARG A 59 8.14 -24.10 16.03
N PRO A 60 8.76 -22.93 16.23
CA PRO A 60 8.66 -21.81 15.29
C PRO A 60 9.14 -22.18 13.88
N VAL A 61 8.47 -21.63 12.87
CA VAL A 61 8.81 -21.75 11.44
C VAL A 61 8.87 -20.37 10.82
N LEU A 62 9.92 -20.08 10.05
CA LEU A 62 10.02 -18.84 9.28
C LEU A 62 9.29 -19.02 7.95
N PHE A 63 8.10 -18.46 7.83
CA PHE A 63 7.39 -18.42 6.55
C PHE A 63 7.88 -17.22 5.72
N ALA A 64 8.31 -17.52 4.50
CA ALA A 64 8.75 -16.56 3.50
C ALA A 64 7.80 -16.52 2.30
N VAL A 65 7.74 -15.38 1.62
CA VAL A 65 6.97 -15.21 0.38
C VAL A 65 7.65 -14.19 -0.53
N ASP A 66 7.49 -14.34 -1.85
CA ASP A 66 7.80 -13.28 -2.82
C ASP A 66 6.61 -12.36 -3.06
N HIS A 67 6.49 -11.28 -2.30
CA HIS A 67 5.43 -10.29 -2.49
C HIS A 67 6.02 -8.91 -2.77
N GLU A 68 6.37 -8.66 -4.04
CA GLU A 68 7.02 -7.42 -4.49
C GLU A 68 6.01 -6.31 -4.85
N GLY A 69 4.76 -6.69 -5.12
CA GLY A 69 3.80 -5.82 -5.81
C GLY A 69 4.08 -5.77 -7.32
N GLY A 70 3.26 -5.04 -8.07
CA GLY A 70 3.36 -5.02 -9.53
C GLY A 70 3.28 -6.44 -10.08
N TRP A 71 4.22 -6.82 -10.95
CA TRP A 71 4.22 -8.14 -11.60
C TRP A 71 4.23 -9.32 -10.61
N VAL A 72 5.10 -9.29 -9.60
CA VAL A 72 5.26 -10.41 -8.65
C VAL A 72 4.33 -10.21 -7.45
N LEU A 73 3.10 -10.71 -7.62
CA LEU A 73 2.03 -10.69 -6.62
C LEU A 73 1.57 -12.12 -6.35
N ARG A 74 1.56 -12.56 -5.09
CA ARG A 74 1.16 -13.94 -4.72
C ARG A 74 -0.30 -14.06 -4.29
N PHE A 75 -0.88 -12.99 -3.73
CA PHE A 75 -2.25 -12.99 -3.23
C PHE A 75 -3.20 -12.40 -4.27
N LYS A 76 -4.18 -13.20 -4.73
CA LYS A 76 -5.21 -12.75 -5.70
C LYS A 76 -6.27 -11.83 -5.07
N ALA A 77 -6.45 -11.93 -3.76
CA ALA A 77 -7.39 -11.15 -2.98
C ALA A 77 -6.92 -11.05 -1.53
N GLY A 78 -7.57 -10.18 -0.76
CA GLY A 78 -7.34 -10.05 0.68
C GLY A 78 -6.12 -9.20 1.04
N VAL A 79 -5.07 -9.11 0.22
CA VAL A 79 -3.90 -8.23 0.40
C VAL A 79 -3.92 -7.11 -0.66
N THR A 80 -3.35 -5.94 -0.35
CA THR A 80 -3.32 -4.82 -1.30
C THR A 80 -2.43 -5.13 -2.51
N ALA A 81 -2.97 -4.99 -3.72
CA ALA A 81 -2.20 -5.09 -4.96
C ALA A 81 -1.60 -3.73 -5.35
N PHE A 82 -0.36 -3.47 -4.94
CA PHE A 82 0.38 -2.25 -5.31
C PHE A 82 0.88 -2.28 -6.77
N PRO A 83 1.06 -1.12 -7.44
CA PRO A 83 1.43 -1.04 -8.86
C PRO A 83 2.86 -1.53 -9.17
N GLY A 84 3.75 -1.62 -8.17
CA GLY A 84 5.11 -2.19 -8.29
C GLY A 84 6.24 -1.17 -8.24
N ASN A 85 7.48 -1.65 -8.30
CA ASN A 85 8.67 -0.82 -8.11
C ASN A 85 8.89 0.20 -9.23
N ALA A 86 8.65 -0.13 -10.50
CA ALA A 86 8.79 0.85 -11.57
C ALA A 86 7.81 2.04 -11.43
N ALA A 87 6.62 1.80 -10.87
CA ALA A 87 5.66 2.86 -10.58
C ALA A 87 6.13 3.73 -9.41
N LEU A 88 6.65 3.12 -8.34
CA LEU A 88 7.28 3.85 -7.23
C LEU A 88 8.50 4.65 -7.68
N GLY A 89 9.29 4.08 -8.58
CA GLY A 89 10.42 4.74 -9.22
C GLY A 89 10.04 5.96 -10.04
N ALA A 90 8.98 5.84 -10.83
CA ALA A 90 8.43 6.97 -11.56
C ALA A 90 7.83 8.03 -10.61
N ALA A 91 7.14 7.63 -9.54
CA ALA A 91 6.66 8.58 -8.54
C ALA A 91 7.80 9.29 -7.80
N GLY A 92 8.94 8.63 -7.61
CA GLY A 92 10.17 9.22 -7.07
C GLY A 92 10.15 9.58 -5.58
N ASP A 93 9.05 9.32 -4.86
CA ASP A 93 8.88 9.70 -3.44
C ASP A 93 9.21 8.52 -2.48
N PRO A 94 10.28 8.61 -1.68
CA PRO A 94 10.63 7.59 -0.68
C PRO A 94 9.55 7.38 0.39
N ARG A 95 8.71 8.38 0.67
CA ARG A 95 7.58 8.25 1.62
C ARG A 95 6.53 7.29 1.12
N LEU A 96 6.28 7.27 -0.19
CA LEU A 96 5.38 6.29 -0.82
C LEU A 96 5.96 4.88 -0.71
N ALA A 97 7.26 4.70 -1.02
CA ALA A 97 7.94 3.40 -0.90
C ALA A 97 7.93 2.87 0.55
N ARG A 98 8.20 3.73 1.55
CA ARG A 98 8.08 3.38 2.98
C ARG A 98 6.65 3.01 3.35
N SER A 99 5.64 3.73 2.85
CA SER A 99 4.23 3.47 3.13
C SER A 99 3.75 2.14 2.53
N VAL A 100 4.25 1.78 1.34
CA VAL A 100 4.03 0.46 0.73
C VAL A 100 4.67 -0.63 1.59
N GLY A 101 5.94 -0.45 2.00
CA GLY A 101 6.62 -1.40 2.89
C GLY A 101 5.86 -1.63 4.20
N ARG A 102 5.36 -0.57 4.83
CA ARG A 102 4.52 -0.67 6.04
C ARG A 102 3.23 -1.43 5.80
N HIS A 103 2.52 -1.14 4.70
CA HIS A 103 1.27 -1.83 4.36
C HIS A 103 1.51 -3.31 4.09
N MET A 104 2.51 -3.65 3.27
CA MET A 104 2.88 -5.04 2.97
C MET A 104 3.22 -5.80 4.25
N ALA A 105 3.99 -5.20 5.15
CA ALA A 105 4.33 -5.84 6.41
C ALA A 105 3.11 -6.15 7.27
N ARG A 106 2.20 -5.18 7.46
CA ARG A 106 0.98 -5.41 8.24
C ARG A 106 0.06 -6.45 7.59
N ASP A 107 -0.03 -6.46 6.25
CA ASP A 107 -0.80 -7.47 5.53
C ASP A 107 -0.20 -8.88 5.71
N LEU A 108 1.12 -9.05 5.53
CA LEU A 108 1.78 -10.35 5.55
C LEU A 108 1.97 -10.90 6.96
N ARG A 109 2.33 -10.06 7.94
CA ARG A 109 2.51 -10.45 9.34
C ARG A 109 1.22 -11.01 9.94
N ALA A 110 0.06 -10.48 9.54
CA ALA A 110 -1.25 -10.98 9.96
C ALA A 110 -1.54 -12.42 9.49
N LEU A 111 -0.76 -12.94 8.53
CA LEU A 111 -0.88 -14.28 7.96
C LEU A 111 0.16 -15.26 8.51
N GLY A 112 0.99 -14.84 9.48
CA GLY A 112 2.09 -15.64 10.03
C GLY A 112 3.39 -15.57 9.22
N ILE A 113 3.46 -14.69 8.21
CA ILE A 113 4.65 -14.55 7.35
C ILE A 113 5.68 -13.63 8.01
N GLY A 114 6.91 -14.12 8.19
CA GLY A 114 7.98 -13.42 8.90
C GLY A 114 9.02 -12.76 7.98
N LEU A 115 9.14 -13.23 6.74
CA LEU A 115 10.10 -12.76 5.74
C LEU A 115 9.39 -12.48 4.41
N ASN A 116 9.61 -11.30 3.83
CA ASN A 116 9.25 -11.03 2.46
C ASN A 116 10.53 -10.95 1.63
N LEU A 117 10.59 -11.72 0.55
CA LEU A 117 11.68 -11.76 -0.39
C LEU A 117 11.61 -10.53 -1.33
N ALA A 118 11.68 -9.33 -0.72
CA ALA A 118 11.57 -8.03 -1.36
C ALA A 118 12.27 -6.97 -0.49
N PRO A 119 12.73 -5.84 -1.05
CA PRO A 119 12.53 -5.39 -2.43
C PRO A 119 13.60 -5.86 -3.43
N VAL A 120 13.21 -5.87 -4.71
CA VAL A 120 14.14 -5.89 -5.84
C VAL A 120 14.81 -4.52 -5.95
N ILE A 121 16.14 -4.48 -5.84
CA ILE A 121 16.97 -3.27 -5.93
C ILE A 121 17.99 -3.32 -7.07
N ASP A 122 17.74 -4.19 -8.06
CA ASP A 122 18.49 -4.21 -9.31
C ASP A 122 18.29 -2.92 -10.10
N VAL A 123 19.37 -2.34 -10.64
CA VAL A 123 19.32 -1.16 -11.52
C VAL A 123 19.17 -1.58 -12.97
N VAL A 124 18.11 -1.12 -13.65
CA VAL A 124 17.81 -1.52 -15.03
C VAL A 124 17.84 -0.32 -15.97
N GLU A 125 18.86 -0.26 -16.82
CA GLU A 125 19.03 0.80 -17.82
C GLU A 125 18.38 0.47 -19.18
N ARG A 126 18.35 -0.82 -19.53
CA ARG A 126 17.88 -1.35 -20.83
C ARG A 126 16.88 -2.48 -20.60
N TYR A 127 16.20 -2.90 -21.67
CA TYR A 127 15.26 -4.02 -21.59
C TYR A 127 15.91 -5.24 -20.93
N ASN A 128 15.28 -5.71 -19.86
CA ASN A 128 15.69 -6.88 -19.10
C ASN A 128 14.47 -7.79 -18.92
N PRO A 129 14.48 -9.02 -19.46
CA PRO A 129 13.31 -9.90 -19.47
C PRO A 129 12.97 -10.50 -18.11
N GLY A 130 13.93 -10.57 -17.18
CA GLY A 130 13.76 -11.17 -15.85
C GLY A 130 13.47 -10.18 -14.72
N ILE A 131 13.97 -8.93 -14.84
CA ILE A 131 13.74 -7.85 -13.87
C ILE A 131 12.70 -6.87 -14.39
N GLY A 132 12.99 -6.15 -15.48
CA GLY A 132 12.10 -5.15 -16.08
C GLY A 132 11.47 -4.21 -15.04
N ILE A 133 10.13 -4.17 -14.99
CA ILE A 133 9.37 -3.31 -14.05
C ILE A 133 9.45 -3.70 -12.56
N ARG A 134 10.13 -4.80 -12.24
CA ARG A 134 10.45 -5.15 -10.84
C ARG A 134 11.54 -4.23 -10.26
N SER A 135 12.29 -3.54 -11.11
CA SER A 135 13.24 -2.50 -10.69
C SER A 135 12.53 -1.17 -10.43
N PHE A 136 13.07 -0.37 -9.50
CA PHE A 136 12.69 1.04 -9.33
C PHE A 136 13.16 1.92 -10.49
N GLY A 137 14.12 1.48 -11.31
CA GLY A 137 14.52 2.22 -12.51
C GLY A 137 16.01 2.16 -12.79
N ARG A 138 16.48 3.17 -13.53
CA ARG A 138 17.83 3.23 -14.08
C ARG A 138 18.84 4.03 -13.25
N ASP A 139 18.39 4.84 -12.30
CA ASP A 139 19.29 5.62 -11.43
C ASP A 139 19.63 4.82 -10.17
N PRO A 140 20.90 4.42 -9.97
CA PRO A 140 21.34 3.72 -8.75
C PRO A 140 21.03 4.47 -7.45
N GLY A 141 21.10 5.81 -7.46
CA GLY A 141 20.83 6.64 -6.29
C GLY A 141 19.36 6.56 -5.87
N LEU A 142 18.45 6.76 -6.83
CA LEU A 142 17.01 6.59 -6.61
C LEU A 142 16.65 5.15 -6.21
N VAL A 143 17.19 4.14 -6.90
CA VAL A 143 16.93 2.72 -6.60
C VAL A 143 17.33 2.39 -5.15
N GLY A 144 18.53 2.81 -4.73
CA GLY A 144 18.99 2.63 -3.35
C GLY A 144 18.11 3.36 -2.33
N THR A 145 17.69 4.59 -2.64
CA THR A 145 16.85 5.41 -1.76
C THR A 145 15.46 4.82 -1.56
N LEU A 146 14.78 4.44 -2.64
CA LEU A 146 13.44 3.86 -2.60
C LEU A 146 13.45 2.44 -2.03
N GLY A 147 14.42 1.62 -2.43
CA GLY A 147 14.60 0.27 -1.89
C GLY A 147 14.82 0.29 -0.38
N SER A 148 15.72 1.15 0.10
CA SER A 148 15.96 1.35 1.53
C SER A 148 14.70 1.86 2.27
N ALA A 149 13.97 2.81 1.70
CA ALA A 149 12.74 3.31 2.31
C ALA A 149 11.69 2.19 2.47
N MET A 150 11.54 1.32 1.46
CA MET A 150 10.66 0.15 1.55
C MET A 150 11.15 -0.86 2.60
N ILE A 151 12.46 -1.14 2.67
CA ILE A 151 13.08 -1.99 3.71
C ILE A 151 12.75 -1.46 5.11
N ARG A 152 13.00 -0.17 5.38
CA ARG A 152 12.66 0.44 6.68
C ARG A 152 11.17 0.40 6.96
N GLY A 153 10.32 0.53 5.94
CA GLY A 153 8.88 0.38 6.05
C GLY A 153 8.46 -1.02 6.50
N MET A 154 9.03 -2.06 5.89
CA MET A 154 8.72 -3.46 6.26
C MET A 154 9.24 -3.83 7.64
N GLN A 155 10.52 -3.53 7.90
CA GLN A 155 11.19 -3.93 9.14
C GLN A 155 10.66 -3.18 10.36
N GLY A 156 10.27 -1.90 10.20
CA GLY A 156 9.64 -1.11 11.25
C GLY A 156 8.27 -1.64 11.69
N GLU A 157 7.62 -2.49 10.89
CA GLU A 157 6.36 -3.17 11.21
C GLU A 157 6.58 -4.66 11.54
N GLY A 158 7.84 -5.04 11.75
CA GLY A 158 8.22 -6.39 12.18
C GLY A 158 8.38 -7.42 11.07
N LEU A 159 8.26 -7.07 9.79
CA LEU A 159 8.50 -7.99 8.66
C LEU A 159 9.95 -7.90 8.20
N HIS A 160 10.66 -9.03 8.13
CA HIS A 160 12.03 -9.03 7.57
C HIS A 160 11.99 -8.80 6.06
N ALA A 161 12.91 -7.94 5.59
CA ALA A 161 13.06 -7.59 4.18
C ALA A 161 14.30 -8.29 3.60
N CYS A 162 14.24 -8.59 2.30
CA CYS A 162 15.34 -9.21 1.56
C CYS A 162 15.70 -8.37 0.33
N ALA A 163 16.86 -7.73 0.34
CA ALA A 163 17.39 -7.02 -0.82
C ALA A 163 17.87 -8.01 -1.88
N LYS A 164 17.41 -7.87 -3.13
CA LYS A 164 17.75 -8.80 -4.23
C LYS A 164 17.87 -8.13 -5.61
N HIS A 165 18.62 -8.69 -6.56
CA HIS A 165 19.34 -9.96 -6.49
C HIS A 165 20.85 -9.71 -6.58
N PHE A 166 21.56 -9.90 -5.47
CA PHE A 166 22.98 -9.59 -5.34
C PHE A 166 23.83 -10.46 -6.30
N PRO A 167 24.88 -9.92 -6.93
CA PRO A 167 25.44 -8.55 -6.85
C PRO A 167 24.79 -7.52 -7.80
N GLY A 168 23.62 -7.83 -8.38
CA GLY A 168 22.86 -6.95 -9.27
C GLY A 168 22.64 -7.57 -10.64
N LYS A 169 21.40 -7.96 -10.93
CA LYS A 169 21.00 -8.67 -12.17
C LYS A 169 20.49 -7.75 -13.27
N GLY A 170 20.43 -6.44 -13.02
CA GLY A 170 19.75 -5.50 -13.89
C GLY A 170 20.34 -5.33 -15.30
N ALA A 171 21.62 -5.67 -15.50
CA ALA A 171 22.28 -5.68 -16.81
C ALA A 171 22.18 -7.04 -17.56
N ALA A 172 21.56 -8.05 -16.97
CA ALA A 172 21.40 -9.35 -17.62
C ALA A 172 20.49 -9.28 -18.85
N LYS A 173 20.93 -9.91 -19.95
CA LYS A 173 20.15 -10.01 -21.21
C LYS A 173 19.32 -11.29 -21.29
N VAL A 174 19.62 -12.28 -20.46
CA VAL A 174 18.98 -13.60 -20.39
C VAL A 174 18.35 -13.78 -19.02
N ASP A 175 17.19 -14.43 -18.96
CA ASP A 175 16.55 -14.80 -17.70
C ASP A 175 17.21 -16.08 -17.14
N ALA A 176 17.61 -16.05 -15.87
CA ALA A 176 18.23 -17.19 -15.19
C ALA A 176 17.30 -18.40 -15.03
N HIS A 177 15.99 -18.22 -15.18
CA HIS A 177 15.05 -19.35 -15.26
C HIS A 177 15.18 -20.14 -16.56
N VAL A 178 15.80 -19.55 -17.60
CA VAL A 178 15.95 -20.14 -18.94
C VAL A 178 17.40 -20.53 -19.22
N GLY A 179 18.39 -19.75 -18.75
CA GLY A 179 19.81 -20.07 -18.90
C GLY A 179 20.70 -19.12 -18.11
N LEU A 180 21.97 -19.47 -17.91
CA LEU A 180 22.89 -18.72 -17.05
C LEU A 180 23.22 -17.32 -17.62
N PRO A 181 22.79 -16.21 -16.99
CA PRO A 181 23.15 -14.87 -17.43
C PRO A 181 24.62 -14.57 -17.13
N THR A 182 25.34 -14.06 -18.13
CA THR A 182 26.68 -13.48 -17.95
C THR A 182 26.60 -11.96 -18.06
N ILE A 183 27.16 -11.25 -17.08
CA ILE A 183 27.28 -9.78 -17.07
C ILE A 183 28.77 -9.43 -17.18
N ALA A 184 29.19 -8.99 -18.36
CA ALA A 184 30.57 -8.66 -18.70
C ALA A 184 30.91 -7.16 -18.51
N LEU A 185 30.39 -6.55 -17.43
CA LEU A 185 30.72 -5.18 -17.04
C LEU A 185 32.02 -5.15 -16.26
N SER A 186 32.70 -4.01 -16.25
CA SER A 186 33.91 -3.83 -15.44
C SER A 186 33.58 -3.84 -13.94
N LYS A 187 34.57 -4.18 -13.11
CA LYS A 187 34.43 -4.12 -11.65
C LYS A 187 34.02 -2.71 -11.20
N ALA A 188 34.60 -1.66 -11.80
CA ALA A 188 34.29 -0.28 -11.47
C ALA A 188 32.81 0.07 -11.75
N GLU A 189 32.28 -0.32 -12.90
CA GLU A 189 30.87 -0.11 -13.24
C GLU A 189 29.92 -0.89 -12.32
N LEU A 190 30.24 -2.16 -12.04
CA LEU A 190 29.47 -2.99 -11.11
C LEU A 190 29.41 -2.36 -9.71
N MET A 191 30.53 -1.83 -9.22
CA MET A 191 30.60 -1.13 -7.94
C MET A 191 29.80 0.18 -7.94
N ALA A 192 29.94 1.00 -8.98
CA ALA A 192 29.33 2.33 -9.06
C ALA A 192 27.80 2.29 -9.30
N VAL A 193 27.32 1.30 -10.06
CA VAL A 193 25.93 1.21 -10.51
C VAL A 193 25.18 0.10 -9.75
N HIS A 194 25.63 -1.14 -9.89
CA HIS A 194 24.85 -2.31 -9.45
C HIS A 194 24.94 -2.59 -7.96
N LEU A 195 26.08 -2.33 -7.32
CA LEU A 195 26.29 -2.54 -5.90
C LEU A 195 25.91 -1.33 -5.04
N LYS A 196 25.76 -0.14 -5.64
CA LYS A 196 25.39 1.08 -4.93
C LYS A 196 24.06 0.96 -4.15
N PRO A 197 22.97 0.37 -4.69
CA PRO A 197 21.77 0.11 -3.92
C PRO A 197 21.98 -0.88 -2.76
N PHE A 198 22.78 -1.94 -2.95
CA PHE A 198 23.07 -2.92 -1.90
C PHE A 198 23.85 -2.30 -0.75
N ARG A 199 24.88 -1.48 -1.05
CA ARG A 199 25.63 -0.72 -0.03
C ARG A 199 24.68 0.10 0.85
N ARG A 200 23.73 0.81 0.23
CA ARG A 200 22.74 1.60 0.96
C ARG A 200 21.82 0.72 1.81
N ALA A 201 21.31 -0.38 1.25
CA ALA A 201 20.44 -1.31 1.99
C ALA A 201 21.13 -1.94 3.20
N ILE A 202 22.42 -2.29 3.07
CA ILE A 202 23.24 -2.82 4.16
C ILE A 202 23.45 -1.76 5.26
N GLN A 203 23.83 -0.53 4.88
CA GLN A 203 23.97 0.59 5.81
C GLN A 203 22.68 0.91 6.57
N ASP A 204 21.52 0.75 5.93
CA ASP A 204 20.20 0.93 6.53
C ASP A 204 19.69 -0.33 7.27
N GLY A 205 20.52 -1.35 7.45
CA GLY A 205 20.24 -2.51 8.29
C GLY A 205 19.22 -3.49 7.71
N VAL A 206 19.28 -3.78 6.39
CA VAL A 206 18.46 -4.84 5.78
C VAL A 206 18.72 -6.20 6.46
N ALA A 207 17.66 -6.96 6.74
CA ALA A 207 17.76 -8.22 7.48
C ALA A 207 18.39 -9.35 6.66
N SER A 208 18.10 -9.39 5.35
CA SER A 208 18.65 -10.40 4.46
C SER A 208 19.02 -9.85 3.08
N VAL A 209 19.96 -10.52 2.41
CA VAL A 209 20.34 -10.28 1.02
C VAL A 209 20.27 -11.60 0.27
N MET A 210 19.60 -11.61 -0.88
CA MET A 210 19.51 -12.79 -1.74
C MET A 210 20.46 -12.66 -2.92
N THR A 211 21.28 -13.69 -3.15
CA THR A 211 22.16 -13.77 -4.33
C THR A 211 21.38 -14.24 -5.56
N SER A 212 21.94 -14.07 -6.76
CA SER A 212 21.40 -14.68 -7.99
C SER A 212 22.44 -15.54 -8.70
N HIS A 213 21.96 -16.50 -9.48
CA HIS A 213 22.77 -17.35 -10.34
C HIS A 213 23.22 -16.56 -11.58
N VAL A 214 24.11 -15.59 -11.39
CA VAL A 214 24.67 -14.74 -12.45
C VAL A 214 26.18 -14.88 -12.48
N HIS A 215 26.73 -15.07 -13.68
CA HIS A 215 28.16 -15.09 -13.89
C HIS A 215 28.67 -13.66 -14.13
N MET A 216 29.64 -13.22 -13.31
CA MET A 216 30.27 -11.90 -13.40
C MET A 216 31.79 -12.05 -13.43
N PRO A 217 32.40 -12.20 -14.63
CA PRO A 217 33.83 -12.45 -14.79
C PRO A 217 34.73 -11.41 -14.11
N ALA A 218 34.27 -10.17 -13.96
CA ALA A 218 34.99 -9.11 -13.27
C ALA A 218 35.16 -9.35 -11.76
N PHE A 219 34.39 -10.25 -11.17
CA PHE A 219 34.52 -10.65 -9.76
C PHE A 219 35.03 -12.09 -9.60
N ASP A 220 34.50 -13.05 -10.37
CA ASP A 220 34.93 -14.44 -10.30
C ASP A 220 34.57 -15.25 -11.55
N ARG A 221 35.19 -16.42 -11.72
CA ARG A 221 34.99 -17.32 -12.88
C ARG A 221 33.76 -18.22 -12.77
N ILE A 222 33.07 -18.19 -11.62
CA ILE A 222 31.89 -19.00 -11.34
C ILE A 222 30.70 -18.10 -10.96
N PRO A 223 29.46 -18.59 -11.04
CA PRO A 223 28.29 -17.78 -10.70
C PRO A 223 28.33 -17.25 -9.26
N ALA A 224 27.75 -16.06 -9.05
CA ALA A 224 27.81 -15.33 -7.78
C ALA A 224 27.34 -16.16 -6.57
N THR A 225 26.25 -16.93 -6.72
CA THR A 225 25.73 -17.83 -5.66
C THR A 225 26.76 -18.87 -5.19
N PHE A 226 27.66 -19.34 -6.04
CA PHE A 226 28.64 -20.37 -5.68
C PHE A 226 30.03 -19.78 -5.42
N SER A 227 30.22 -18.48 -5.64
CA SER A 227 31.49 -17.80 -5.41
C SER A 227 31.63 -17.36 -3.96
N ARG A 228 32.57 -17.99 -3.24
CA ARG A 228 33.01 -17.52 -1.91
C ARG A 228 33.65 -16.13 -1.99
N LYS A 229 34.30 -15.77 -3.10
CA LYS A 229 34.86 -14.41 -3.29
C LYS A 229 33.76 -13.35 -3.34
N ILE A 230 32.62 -13.65 -3.96
CA ILE A 230 31.50 -12.71 -4.06
C ILE A 230 30.64 -12.75 -2.79
N THR A 231 30.22 -13.93 -2.36
CA THR A 231 29.27 -14.09 -1.25
C THR A 231 29.91 -13.79 0.11
N HIS A 232 31.11 -14.28 0.36
CA HIS A 232 31.83 -14.04 1.61
C HIS A 232 32.86 -12.90 1.50
N GLY A 233 33.64 -12.86 0.42
CA GLY A 233 34.64 -11.80 0.20
C GLY A 233 34.01 -10.42 0.05
N LEU A 234 33.19 -10.23 -0.98
CA LEU A 234 32.59 -8.95 -1.30
C LEU A 234 31.41 -8.61 -0.35
N LEU A 235 30.39 -9.46 -0.26
CA LEU A 235 29.18 -9.12 0.52
C LEU A 235 29.43 -9.12 2.05
N ARG A 236 29.93 -10.21 2.61
CA ARG A 236 30.16 -10.32 4.06
C ARG A 236 31.30 -9.42 4.54
N ARG A 237 32.48 -9.47 3.91
CA ARG A 237 33.68 -8.76 4.39
C ARG A 237 33.77 -7.32 3.86
N GLU A 238 33.83 -7.12 2.54
CA GLU A 238 34.07 -5.79 1.96
C GLU A 238 32.89 -4.81 2.18
N LEU A 239 31.65 -5.29 2.01
CA LEU A 239 30.44 -4.48 2.21
C LEU A 239 29.94 -4.49 3.67
N GLY A 240 30.50 -5.32 4.55
CA GLY A 240 30.16 -5.37 5.98
C GLY A 240 28.74 -5.85 6.27
N PHE A 241 28.19 -6.77 5.46
CA PHE A 241 26.83 -7.26 5.69
C PHE A 241 26.78 -8.35 6.76
N ASP A 242 26.17 -8.07 7.93
CA ASP A 242 26.06 -9.05 9.03
C ASP A 242 24.74 -9.85 9.09
N GLY A 243 23.78 -9.52 8.23
CA GLY A 243 22.49 -10.21 8.16
C GLY A 243 22.53 -11.59 7.50
N VAL A 244 21.36 -12.14 7.16
CA VAL A 244 21.23 -13.47 6.55
C VAL A 244 21.46 -13.39 5.03
N ILE A 245 22.43 -14.15 4.53
CA ILE A 245 22.65 -14.36 3.09
C ILE A 245 21.80 -15.54 2.63
N ILE A 246 20.92 -15.31 1.66
CA ILE A 246 19.98 -16.30 1.13
C ILE A 246 20.35 -16.64 -0.31
N SER A 247 20.29 -17.91 -0.70
CA SER A 247 20.43 -18.28 -2.11
C SER A 247 19.17 -17.90 -2.90
N ASP A 248 19.27 -17.68 -4.21
CA ASP A 248 18.10 -17.88 -5.09
C ASP A 248 17.71 -19.38 -5.07
N ASP A 249 16.56 -19.72 -5.66
CA ASP A 249 16.09 -21.10 -5.68
C ASP A 249 17.02 -22.04 -6.48
N LEU A 250 17.59 -23.04 -5.81
CA LEU A 250 18.53 -23.98 -6.45
C LEU A 250 17.85 -24.96 -7.41
N CYS A 251 16.52 -24.99 -7.45
CA CYS A 251 15.75 -25.73 -8.47
C CYS A 251 15.60 -24.96 -9.79
N MET A 252 16.18 -23.75 -9.92
CA MET A 252 16.14 -22.98 -11.18
C MET A 252 16.92 -23.66 -12.31
N GLY A 253 16.42 -23.53 -13.54
CA GLY A 253 16.93 -24.24 -14.73
C GLY A 253 18.43 -24.07 -15.00
N ALA A 254 19.00 -22.90 -14.74
CA ALA A 254 20.44 -22.69 -14.92
C ALA A 254 21.32 -23.51 -13.95
N VAL A 255 20.81 -23.84 -12.76
CA VAL A 255 21.51 -24.64 -11.75
C VAL A 255 21.30 -26.12 -12.02
N THR A 256 20.06 -26.54 -12.25
CA THR A 256 19.73 -27.97 -12.49
C THR A 256 20.32 -28.48 -13.81
N ALA A 257 20.56 -27.61 -14.79
CA ALA A 257 21.31 -27.96 -16.00
C ALA A 257 22.81 -28.18 -15.77
N ALA A 258 23.38 -27.60 -14.70
CA ALA A 258 24.80 -27.72 -14.37
C ALA A 258 25.12 -28.93 -13.48
N GLY A 259 24.14 -29.47 -12.75
CA GLY A 259 24.31 -30.66 -11.93
C GLY A 259 23.20 -30.87 -10.89
N PRO A 260 23.40 -31.84 -9.98
CA PRO A 260 22.43 -32.15 -8.93
C PRO A 260 22.25 -31.02 -7.91
N VAL A 261 21.03 -30.84 -7.42
CA VAL A 261 20.65 -29.76 -6.49
C VAL A 261 21.37 -29.89 -5.13
N GLN A 262 21.56 -31.11 -4.64
CA GLN A 262 22.26 -31.39 -3.39
C GLN A 262 23.71 -30.89 -3.39
N SER A 263 24.43 -31.06 -4.50
CA SER A 263 25.79 -30.54 -4.66
C SER A 263 25.78 -29.01 -4.66
N ALA A 264 24.84 -28.41 -5.40
CA ALA A 264 24.67 -26.95 -5.42
C ALA A 264 24.34 -26.37 -4.05
N ALA A 265 23.57 -27.08 -3.21
CA ALA A 265 23.25 -26.67 -1.85
C ALA A 265 24.50 -26.61 -0.96
N VAL A 266 25.36 -27.64 -1.04
CA VAL A 266 26.65 -27.66 -0.33
C VAL A 266 27.58 -26.56 -0.83
N ASP A 267 27.66 -26.35 -2.14
CA ASP A 267 28.51 -25.30 -2.71
C ASP A 267 28.05 -23.89 -2.31
N ALA A 268 26.74 -23.66 -2.23
CA ALA A 268 26.19 -22.41 -1.71
C ALA A 268 26.54 -22.20 -0.22
N LEU A 269 26.46 -23.24 0.61
CA LEU A 269 26.90 -23.19 2.01
C LEU A 269 28.40 -22.87 2.11
N ARG A 270 29.26 -23.54 1.32
CA ARG A 270 30.71 -23.26 1.25
C ARG A 270 31.01 -21.84 0.79
N ALA A 271 30.20 -21.29 -0.11
CA ALA A 271 30.30 -19.90 -0.56
C ALA A 271 29.98 -18.88 0.55
N GLY A 272 29.30 -19.30 1.62
CA GLY A 272 28.98 -18.49 2.80
C GLY A 272 27.51 -18.10 2.91
N HIS A 273 26.60 -18.84 2.27
CA HIS A 273 25.16 -18.65 2.46
C HIS A 273 24.73 -19.13 3.85
N ASP A 274 23.79 -18.40 4.46
CA ASP A 274 23.21 -18.76 5.75
C ASP A 274 21.89 -19.54 5.59
N LEU A 275 21.15 -19.31 4.50
CA LEU A 275 19.85 -19.92 4.24
C LEU A 275 19.72 -20.34 2.78
N ILE A 276 19.48 -21.64 2.55
CA ILE A 276 19.43 -22.26 1.23
C ILE A 276 17.98 -22.51 0.81
N ILE A 277 17.60 -22.08 -0.39
CA ILE A 277 16.27 -22.31 -0.95
C ILE A 277 16.30 -23.55 -1.86
N VAL A 278 15.43 -24.52 -1.55
CA VAL A 278 15.12 -25.66 -2.44
C VAL A 278 13.60 -25.78 -2.54
N ALA A 279 13.02 -25.21 -3.60
CA ALA A 279 11.59 -24.91 -3.60
C ALA A 279 10.67 -25.99 -4.20
N HIS A 280 11.19 -26.94 -5.00
CA HIS A 280 10.32 -27.74 -5.88
C HIS A 280 10.31 -29.24 -5.65
N ASP A 281 11.44 -29.89 -5.40
CA ASP A 281 11.51 -31.36 -5.40
C ASP A 281 11.77 -31.92 -3.98
N PRO A 282 10.79 -32.60 -3.35
CA PRO A 282 10.96 -33.21 -2.03
C PRO A 282 12.08 -34.26 -1.92
N GLY A 283 12.45 -34.92 -3.02
CA GLY A 283 13.61 -35.82 -3.07
C GLY A 283 14.89 -35.01 -2.91
N ALA A 284 15.10 -34.06 -3.83
CA ALA A 284 16.24 -33.14 -3.78
C ALA A 284 16.33 -32.37 -2.44
N GLN A 285 15.21 -32.01 -1.83
CA GLN A 285 15.18 -31.35 -0.50
C GLN A 285 15.77 -32.24 0.59
N ARG A 286 15.41 -33.53 0.63
CA ARG A 286 15.95 -34.48 1.62
C ARG A 286 17.43 -34.76 1.34
N GLU A 287 17.77 -35.07 0.09
CA GLU A 287 19.14 -35.37 -0.32
C GLU A 287 20.09 -34.20 -0.04
N SER A 288 19.64 -32.95 -0.27
CA SER A 288 20.44 -31.76 0.03
C SER A 288 20.75 -31.61 1.52
N VAL A 289 19.77 -31.90 2.38
CA VAL A 289 19.94 -31.82 3.83
C VAL A 289 20.80 -32.98 4.35
N GLU A 290 20.59 -34.19 3.84
CA GLU A 290 21.40 -35.37 4.19
C GLU A 290 22.87 -35.18 3.79
N LEU A 291 23.13 -34.66 2.60
CA LEU A 291 24.50 -34.36 2.17
C LEU A 291 25.13 -33.23 3.01
N ALA A 292 24.37 -32.18 3.35
CA ALA A 292 24.88 -31.15 4.25
C ALA A 292 25.19 -31.69 5.66
N ARG A 293 24.41 -32.66 6.15
CA ARG A 293 24.68 -33.35 7.43
C ARG A 293 25.92 -34.22 7.38
N SER A 294 26.13 -34.99 6.30
CA SER A 294 27.29 -35.88 6.18
C SER A 294 28.62 -35.12 6.06
N LEU A 295 28.57 -33.88 5.56
CA LEU A 295 29.75 -33.01 5.42
C LEU A 295 29.92 -32.02 6.58
N ALA A 296 29.02 -32.00 7.57
CA ALA A 296 29.11 -31.06 8.68
C ALA A 296 30.27 -31.40 9.63
N GLY A 297 31.17 -30.45 9.85
CA GLY A 297 32.32 -30.61 10.76
C GLY A 297 33.54 -31.29 10.12
N THR A 298 33.47 -31.64 8.83
CA THR A 298 34.66 -32.00 8.06
C THR A 298 35.35 -30.74 7.53
N ARG A 299 36.65 -30.82 7.26
CA ARG A 299 37.43 -29.65 6.88
C ARG A 299 37.10 -29.20 5.45
N PRO A 300 37.02 -27.89 5.16
CA PRO A 300 36.71 -27.40 3.81
C PRO A 300 37.66 -27.92 2.72
N GLU A 301 38.95 -28.10 3.03
CA GLU A 301 39.94 -28.68 2.11
C GLU A 301 39.64 -30.13 1.68
N ASP A 302 38.92 -30.88 2.52
CA ASP A 302 38.48 -32.25 2.25
C ASP A 302 37.07 -32.28 1.63
N GLY A 303 36.56 -31.12 1.20
CA GLY A 303 35.18 -30.98 0.74
C GLY A 303 34.17 -30.91 1.89
N GLY A 304 34.57 -30.46 3.08
CA GLY A 304 33.66 -30.33 4.22
C GLY A 304 32.91 -29.00 4.34
N LEU A 305 32.10 -28.92 5.40
CA LEU A 305 31.43 -27.71 5.87
C LEU A 305 31.92 -27.34 7.27
N ASP A 306 32.50 -26.16 7.40
CA ASP A 306 33.07 -25.69 8.67
C ASP A 306 32.00 -25.55 9.77
N ALA A 307 32.24 -26.23 10.90
CA ALA A 307 31.35 -26.25 12.05
C ALA A 307 31.08 -24.86 12.65
N GLY A 308 32.10 -24.00 12.67
CA GLY A 308 32.01 -22.63 13.20
C GLY A 308 31.16 -21.73 12.32
N GLU A 309 31.35 -21.81 11.00
CA GLU A 309 30.55 -21.10 9.99
C GLU A 309 29.10 -21.55 10.04
N LEU A 310 28.83 -22.85 10.06
CA LEU A 310 27.46 -23.39 10.20
C LEU A 310 26.80 -22.88 11.49
N ALA A 311 27.50 -22.90 12.62
CA ALA A 311 26.98 -22.37 13.88
C ALA A 311 26.70 -20.86 13.82
N ALA A 312 27.52 -20.08 13.11
CA ALA A 312 27.26 -18.66 12.87
C ALA A 312 26.01 -18.44 12.00
N SER A 313 25.87 -19.21 10.92
CA SER A 313 24.68 -19.19 10.04
C SER A 313 23.42 -19.52 10.81
N VAL A 314 23.46 -20.56 11.66
CA VAL A 314 22.34 -20.94 12.54
C VAL A 314 21.93 -19.77 13.45
N ARG A 315 22.90 -19.06 14.05
CA ARG A 315 22.59 -17.89 14.91
C ARG A 315 21.90 -16.78 14.11
N ARG A 316 22.36 -16.49 12.89
CA ARG A 316 21.74 -15.48 12.02
C ARG A 316 20.32 -15.88 11.62
N VAL A 317 20.11 -17.11 11.14
CA VAL A 317 18.77 -17.61 10.77
C VAL A 317 17.83 -17.64 11.97
N ALA A 318 18.31 -18.08 13.13
CA ALA A 318 17.50 -18.09 14.35
C ALA A 318 17.06 -16.69 14.81
N SER A 319 17.83 -15.64 14.48
CA SER A 319 17.44 -14.25 14.78
C SER A 319 16.16 -13.81 14.04
N LEU A 320 15.89 -14.40 12.86
CA LEU A 320 14.69 -14.10 12.06
C LEU A 320 13.42 -14.78 12.59
N LEU A 321 13.56 -15.84 13.40
CA LEU A 321 12.43 -16.55 13.99
C LEU A 321 11.82 -15.84 15.21
N ARG A 322 12.46 -14.78 15.71
CA ARG A 322 12.01 -14.08 16.92
C ARG A 322 10.62 -13.47 16.68
N PRO A 323 9.63 -13.72 17.56
CA PRO A 323 8.32 -13.10 17.46
C PRO A 323 8.44 -11.57 17.46
N ARG A 324 7.72 -10.91 16.57
CA ARG A 324 7.60 -9.44 16.53
C ARG A 324 6.12 -9.08 16.54
N LYS A 325 5.74 -8.09 17.35
CA LYS A 325 4.36 -7.63 17.44
C LYS A 325 3.97 -6.99 16.10
N ALA A 326 2.93 -7.52 15.46
CA ALA A 326 2.39 -6.93 14.24
C ALA A 326 1.47 -5.77 14.60
N ALA A 327 1.60 -4.64 13.92
CA ALA A 327 0.57 -3.60 13.97
C ALA A 327 -0.72 -4.10 13.30
N PRO A 328 -1.89 -3.50 13.63
CA PRO A 328 -3.15 -3.90 13.04
C PRO A 328 -3.12 -3.87 11.51
N ARG A 329 -3.80 -4.84 10.91
CA ARG A 329 -3.91 -4.94 9.46
C ARG A 329 -4.58 -3.68 8.89
N PRO A 330 -4.01 -3.02 7.86
CA PRO A 330 -4.62 -1.86 7.23
C PRO A 330 -5.89 -2.27 6.47
N SER A 331 -6.81 -1.32 6.29
CA SER A 331 -7.97 -1.57 5.43
C SER A 331 -7.53 -1.67 3.95
N LEU A 332 -8.15 -2.58 3.20
CA LEU A 332 -7.97 -2.67 1.74
C LEU A 332 -8.35 -1.37 1.02
N ARG A 333 -9.21 -0.54 1.63
CA ARG A 333 -9.54 0.79 1.10
C ARG A 333 -8.34 1.74 1.18
N ALA A 334 -7.64 1.78 2.32
CA ALA A 334 -6.44 2.61 2.48
C ALA A 334 -5.33 2.18 1.52
N GLY A 335 -5.09 0.87 1.43
CA GLY A 335 -4.13 0.31 0.48
C GLY A 335 -4.47 0.65 -0.99
N ARG A 336 -5.74 0.52 -1.39
CA ARG A 336 -6.20 0.90 -2.75
C ARG A 336 -5.97 2.39 -3.05
N LYS A 337 -6.29 3.28 -2.11
CA LYS A 337 -6.04 4.73 -2.28
C LYS A 337 -4.55 5.03 -2.48
N LEU A 338 -3.69 4.39 -1.69
CA LEU A 338 -2.24 4.53 -1.83
C LEU A 338 -1.76 3.98 -3.18
N ALA A 339 -2.28 2.83 -3.62
CA ALA A 339 -1.96 2.25 -4.92
C ALA A 339 -2.43 3.13 -6.09
N GLU A 340 -3.58 3.78 -5.97
CA GLU A 340 -4.11 4.74 -6.95
C GLU A 340 -3.27 6.02 -7.02
N LEU A 341 -2.83 6.55 -5.87
CA LEU A 341 -1.90 7.69 -5.81
C LEU A 341 -0.56 7.36 -6.47
N ILE A 342 0.05 6.23 -6.14
CA ILE A 342 1.33 5.83 -6.75
C ILE A 342 1.15 5.65 -8.27
N ALA A 343 0.03 5.03 -8.68
CA ALA A 343 -0.24 4.82 -10.10
C ALA A 343 -0.45 6.14 -10.86
N SER A 344 -1.09 7.15 -10.25
CA SER A 344 -1.26 8.47 -10.88
C SER A 344 0.07 9.19 -11.06
N GLU A 345 0.90 9.24 -10.01
CA GLU A 345 2.23 9.89 -10.03
C GLU A 345 3.21 9.17 -10.96
N ALA A 346 2.97 7.89 -11.25
CA ALA A 346 3.83 7.08 -12.11
C ALA A 346 3.62 7.32 -13.61
N VAL A 347 2.47 7.89 -14.02
CA VAL A 347 2.14 8.03 -15.45
C VAL A 347 3.12 8.98 -16.13
N ARG A 348 3.60 8.59 -17.31
CA ARG A 348 4.42 9.44 -18.19
C ARG A 348 3.79 9.50 -19.58
N VAL A 349 3.79 10.70 -20.17
CA VAL A 349 3.20 10.93 -21.49
C VAL A 349 4.28 11.39 -22.46
N ARG A 350 4.38 10.73 -23.63
CA ARG A 350 5.10 11.23 -24.80
C ARG A 350 4.07 11.69 -25.82
N ARG A 351 4.07 12.99 -26.14
CA ARG A 351 3.13 13.56 -27.11
C ARG A 351 3.45 13.06 -28.52
N GLY A 352 2.41 12.63 -29.23
CA GLY A 352 2.40 12.35 -30.65
C GLY A 352 1.34 13.22 -31.33
N SER A 353 0.75 12.73 -32.43
CA SER A 353 -0.24 13.47 -33.22
C SER A 353 -1.64 13.48 -32.59
N LEU A 354 -1.99 12.47 -31.77
CA LEU A 354 -3.30 12.43 -31.11
C LEU A 354 -3.26 13.26 -29.81
N PRO A 355 -4.06 14.34 -29.68
CA PRO A 355 -4.08 15.15 -28.47
C PRO A 355 -4.70 14.37 -27.30
N LEU A 356 -4.21 14.67 -26.09
CA LEU A 356 -4.80 14.23 -24.83
C LEU A 356 -5.31 15.44 -24.03
N PRO A 357 -6.47 15.32 -23.34
CA PRO A 357 -7.35 14.16 -23.34
C PRO A 357 -8.06 13.97 -24.68
N ILE A 358 -8.41 12.72 -25.02
CA ILE A 358 -9.15 12.44 -26.24
C ILE A 358 -10.58 12.97 -26.13
N ALA A 359 -11.16 13.40 -27.26
CA ALA A 359 -12.55 13.84 -27.28
C ALA A 359 -13.52 12.67 -26.96
N LYS A 360 -14.62 13.01 -26.29
CA LYS A 360 -15.62 12.04 -25.83
C LYS A 360 -16.55 11.57 -26.94
N GLU A 361 -16.70 12.38 -27.99
CA GLU A 361 -17.52 12.13 -29.16
C GLU A 361 -16.68 11.60 -30.34
N GLY A 362 -17.30 10.80 -31.20
CA GLY A 362 -16.65 10.17 -32.36
C GLY A 362 -16.21 8.73 -32.10
N SER A 363 -15.89 8.02 -33.17
CA SER A 363 -15.59 6.59 -33.11
C SER A 363 -14.20 6.33 -32.50
N THR A 364 -14.18 5.72 -31.31
CA THR A 364 -12.93 5.35 -30.62
C THR A 364 -12.83 3.83 -30.50
N LEU A 365 -11.76 3.25 -31.03
CA LEU A 365 -11.46 1.84 -30.83
C LEU A 365 -10.52 1.67 -29.64
N VAL A 366 -10.92 0.91 -28.62
CA VAL A 366 -10.09 0.57 -27.47
C VAL A 366 -9.68 -0.90 -27.58
N LEU A 367 -8.38 -1.15 -27.67
CA LEU A 367 -7.79 -2.48 -27.79
C LEU A 367 -7.18 -2.91 -26.44
N VAL A 368 -7.73 -3.98 -25.88
CA VAL A 368 -7.32 -4.54 -24.58
C VAL A 368 -6.67 -5.91 -24.78
N PRO A 369 -5.49 -6.20 -24.22
CA PRO A 369 -4.87 -7.51 -24.32
C PRO A 369 -5.79 -8.63 -23.82
N ASP A 370 -5.83 -9.74 -24.55
CA ASP A 370 -6.51 -10.95 -24.10
C ASP A 370 -5.64 -11.70 -23.08
N PHE A 371 -5.77 -11.29 -21.81
CA PHE A 371 -5.00 -11.89 -20.71
C PHE A 371 -5.31 -13.37 -20.45
N ARG A 372 -6.37 -13.93 -21.06
CA ARG A 372 -6.63 -15.38 -20.99
C ARG A 372 -5.53 -16.20 -21.67
N GLU A 373 -4.85 -15.63 -22.67
CA GLU A 373 -3.72 -16.29 -23.36
C GLU A 373 -2.47 -16.42 -22.49
N VAL A 374 -2.39 -15.68 -21.37
CA VAL A 374 -1.21 -15.64 -20.49
C VAL A 374 -1.56 -15.85 -19.01
N LYS A 375 -2.76 -16.37 -18.72
CA LYS A 375 -3.27 -16.57 -17.35
C LYS A 375 -2.40 -17.44 -16.45
N GLU A 376 -1.63 -18.36 -17.04
CA GLU A 376 -0.75 -19.27 -16.29
C GLU A 376 0.56 -18.59 -15.85
N ARG A 377 0.92 -17.46 -16.48
CA ARG A 377 2.19 -16.74 -16.22
C ARG A 377 2.00 -15.43 -15.46
N PHE A 378 0.78 -14.90 -15.41
CA PHE A 378 0.48 -13.61 -14.79
C PHE A 378 -0.75 -13.65 -13.90
N THR A 379 -0.63 -12.96 -12.78
CA THR A 379 -1.74 -12.74 -11.86
C THR A 379 -2.46 -11.44 -12.19
N PHE A 380 -3.80 -11.47 -12.12
CA PHE A 380 -4.68 -10.33 -12.33
C PHE A 380 -5.72 -10.28 -11.19
N GLU A 381 -5.96 -9.09 -10.65
CA GLU A 381 -6.98 -8.88 -9.61
C GLU A 381 -8.37 -9.23 -10.17
N GLY A 382 -9.06 -10.20 -9.56
CA GLY A 382 -10.34 -10.69 -10.06
C GLY A 382 -10.26 -11.62 -11.28
N GLY A 383 -9.06 -12.09 -11.66
CA GLY A 383 -8.84 -13.05 -12.74
C GLY A 383 -8.59 -12.41 -14.13
N PRO A 384 -8.24 -13.23 -15.15
CA PRO A 384 -7.77 -12.73 -16.45
C PRO A 384 -8.82 -11.96 -17.26
N ALA A 385 -10.12 -12.08 -16.94
CA ALA A 385 -11.18 -11.31 -17.61
C ALA A 385 -11.45 -9.94 -16.96
N ALA A 386 -11.02 -9.73 -15.71
CA ALA A 386 -11.32 -8.52 -14.96
C ALA A 386 -10.75 -7.23 -15.57
N PRO A 387 -9.51 -7.20 -16.13
CA PRO A 387 -9.00 -6.01 -16.81
C PRO A 387 -9.90 -5.54 -17.95
N LEU A 388 -10.44 -6.46 -18.77
CA LEU A 388 -11.36 -6.11 -19.85
C LEU A 388 -12.66 -5.48 -19.34
N ALA A 389 -13.25 -6.06 -18.29
CA ALA A 389 -14.45 -5.52 -17.67
C ALA A 389 -14.20 -4.11 -17.09
N GLN A 390 -13.03 -3.92 -16.46
CA GLN A 390 -12.60 -2.63 -15.92
C GLN A 390 -12.44 -1.58 -17.03
N VAL A 391 -11.75 -1.91 -18.11
CA VAL A 391 -11.55 -0.98 -19.24
C VAL A 391 -12.89 -0.62 -19.87
N ARG A 392 -13.79 -1.60 -20.08
CA ARG A 392 -15.15 -1.33 -20.57
C ARG A 392 -15.90 -0.35 -19.68
N SER A 393 -15.79 -0.51 -18.35
CA SER A 393 -16.43 0.40 -17.40
C SER A 393 -15.87 1.82 -17.46
N LEU A 394 -14.54 1.97 -17.56
CA LEU A 394 -13.88 3.28 -17.61
C LEU A 394 -14.15 4.02 -18.93
N CYS A 395 -14.29 3.28 -20.02
CA CYS A 395 -14.58 3.84 -21.35
C CYS A 395 -16.06 4.13 -21.61
N ARG A 396 -16.98 3.89 -20.66
CA ARG A 396 -18.43 4.21 -20.82
C ARG A 396 -18.71 5.68 -21.13
N SER A 397 -17.79 6.56 -20.73
CA SER A 397 -17.90 8.01 -20.99
C SER A 397 -17.58 8.40 -22.44
N LEU A 398 -17.00 7.50 -23.24
CA LEU A 398 -16.72 7.70 -24.66
C LEU A 398 -17.92 7.26 -25.50
N ARG A 399 -18.65 8.22 -26.06
CA ARG A 399 -19.82 7.93 -26.91
C ARG A 399 -19.34 7.38 -28.25
N GLY A 400 -19.82 6.18 -28.63
CA GLY A 400 -19.39 5.50 -29.85
C GLY A 400 -18.07 4.72 -29.70
N ALA A 401 -17.58 4.48 -28.48
CA ALA A 401 -16.42 3.64 -28.27
C ALA A 401 -16.72 2.16 -28.48
N THR A 402 -15.84 1.48 -29.22
CA THR A 402 -15.84 0.02 -29.38
C THR A 402 -14.65 -0.56 -28.62
N VAL A 403 -14.89 -1.48 -27.69
CA VAL A 403 -13.83 -2.14 -26.90
C VAL A 403 -13.64 -3.57 -27.38
N LEU A 404 -12.49 -3.87 -27.99
CA LEU A 404 -12.13 -5.20 -28.50
C LEU A 404 -10.91 -5.78 -27.79
N THR A 405 -10.80 -7.11 -27.82
CA THR A 405 -9.61 -7.83 -27.34
C THR A 405 -8.53 -7.88 -28.42
N ALA A 406 -7.29 -7.63 -28.04
CA ALA A 406 -6.10 -7.78 -28.86
C ALA A 406 -5.35 -9.07 -28.48
N PRO A 407 -4.88 -9.88 -29.44
CA PRO A 407 -4.20 -11.13 -29.11
C PRO A 407 -2.84 -10.86 -28.47
N VAL A 408 -2.39 -11.75 -27.58
CA VAL A 408 -1.11 -11.61 -26.87
C VAL A 408 -0.07 -12.53 -27.48
N VAL A 409 -0.37 -13.83 -27.53
CA VAL A 409 0.48 -14.88 -28.11
C VAL A 409 0.14 -15.09 -29.58
N LYS A 410 -1.14 -15.10 -29.94
CA LYS A 410 -1.57 -15.34 -31.33
C LYS A 410 -1.28 -14.13 -32.22
N THR A 411 -0.94 -14.35 -33.48
CA THR A 411 -0.61 -13.26 -34.43
C THR A 411 -1.77 -12.89 -35.37
N GLY A 412 -2.84 -13.69 -35.40
CA GLY A 412 -4.02 -13.43 -36.23
C GLY A 412 -4.76 -12.17 -35.77
N LEU A 413 -4.78 -11.15 -36.63
CA LEU A 413 -5.40 -9.85 -36.31
C LEU A 413 -6.90 -9.79 -36.63
N GLY A 414 -7.44 -10.75 -37.41
CA GLY A 414 -8.87 -10.83 -37.73
C GLY A 414 -9.45 -9.49 -38.20
N ARG A 415 -10.54 -9.04 -37.55
CA ARG A 415 -11.24 -7.79 -37.87
C ARG A 415 -10.55 -6.52 -37.33
N LEU A 416 -9.46 -6.64 -36.55
CA LEU A 416 -8.82 -5.49 -35.89
C LEU A 416 -8.25 -4.48 -36.90
N THR A 417 -7.68 -4.94 -38.02
CA THR A 417 -7.12 -4.05 -39.05
C THR A 417 -8.20 -3.15 -39.66
N SER A 418 -9.37 -3.72 -39.99
CA SER A 418 -10.49 -2.95 -40.54
C SER A 418 -11.07 -2.00 -39.49
N ALA A 419 -11.25 -2.46 -38.26
CA ALA A 419 -11.76 -1.63 -37.16
C ALA A 419 -10.85 -0.43 -36.86
N ALA A 420 -9.53 -0.65 -36.77
CA ALA A 420 -8.56 0.42 -36.51
C ALA A 420 -8.48 1.43 -37.66
N SER A 421 -8.70 0.98 -38.90
CA SER A 421 -8.72 1.87 -40.07
C SER A 421 -9.96 2.76 -40.06
N LYS A 422 -11.13 2.24 -39.67
CA LYS A 422 -12.41 2.97 -39.64
C LYS A 422 -12.59 3.90 -38.44
N ALA A 423 -11.97 3.59 -37.30
CA ALA A 423 -12.11 4.41 -36.10
C ALA A 423 -11.40 5.77 -36.25
N ASP A 424 -11.99 6.83 -35.72
CA ASP A 424 -11.38 8.17 -35.69
C ASP A 424 -10.14 8.18 -34.78
N ARG A 425 -10.17 7.37 -33.71
CA ARG A 425 -9.11 7.27 -32.70
C ARG A 425 -8.93 5.83 -32.24
N VAL A 426 -7.70 5.48 -31.87
CA VAL A 426 -7.36 4.17 -31.30
C VAL A 426 -6.67 4.36 -29.96
N VAL A 427 -7.14 3.66 -28.93
CA VAL A 427 -6.43 3.50 -27.64
C VAL A 427 -5.98 2.06 -27.55
N PHE A 428 -4.67 1.82 -27.56
CA PHE A 428 -4.11 0.47 -27.49
C PHE A 428 -3.39 0.25 -26.16
N LEU A 429 -3.93 -0.61 -25.30
CA LEU A 429 -3.24 -1.04 -24.09
C LEU A 429 -2.19 -2.09 -24.49
N CYS A 430 -0.93 -1.68 -24.61
CA CYS A 430 0.17 -2.52 -25.07
C CYS A 430 0.81 -3.28 -23.90
N PHE A 431 0.80 -4.62 -23.98
CA PHE A 431 1.36 -5.51 -22.96
C PHE A 431 2.61 -6.24 -23.46
N GLU A 432 3.78 -5.60 -23.40
CA GLU A 432 5.09 -6.20 -23.68
C GLU A 432 5.23 -6.73 -25.13
N ALA A 433 5.11 -5.84 -26.11
CA ALA A 433 5.25 -6.14 -27.54
C ALA A 433 6.64 -6.67 -27.92
N MET A 434 7.70 -6.32 -27.19
CA MET A 434 9.03 -6.90 -27.40
C MET A 434 9.09 -8.41 -27.13
N ARG A 435 8.20 -8.94 -26.27
CA ARG A 435 8.18 -10.36 -25.90
C ARG A 435 7.04 -11.13 -26.55
N PHE A 436 5.89 -10.49 -26.71
CA PHE A 436 4.65 -11.15 -27.14
C PHE A 436 4.34 -10.85 -28.61
N PRO A 437 4.41 -11.86 -29.50
CA PRO A 437 4.31 -11.65 -30.94
C PRO A 437 2.93 -11.15 -31.39
N GLY A 438 1.85 -11.50 -30.68
CA GLY A 438 0.52 -10.95 -30.95
C GLY A 438 0.41 -9.46 -30.68
N GLN A 439 0.98 -9.01 -29.56
CA GLN A 439 1.08 -7.57 -29.24
C GLN A 439 1.95 -6.84 -30.25
N LYS A 440 3.07 -7.45 -30.67
CA LYS A 440 3.91 -6.91 -31.74
C LYS A 440 3.16 -6.76 -33.06
N ALA A 441 2.38 -7.77 -33.46
CA ALA A 441 1.61 -7.73 -34.69
C ALA A 441 0.54 -6.61 -34.69
N VAL A 442 -0.13 -6.39 -33.55
CA VAL A 442 -1.07 -5.26 -33.38
C VAL A 442 -0.32 -3.93 -33.47
N LEU A 443 0.82 -3.80 -32.78
CA LEU A 443 1.64 -2.60 -32.79
C LEU A 443 2.12 -2.25 -34.21
N ASP A 444 2.67 -3.23 -34.94
CA ASP A 444 3.14 -3.06 -36.32
C ASP A 444 1.99 -2.64 -37.26
N MET A 445 0.79 -3.19 -37.06
CA MET A 445 -0.42 -2.79 -37.81
C MET A 445 -0.80 -1.33 -37.53
N LEU A 446 -0.81 -0.91 -36.26
CA LEU A 446 -1.14 0.46 -35.88
C LEU A 446 -0.09 1.45 -36.41
N ASN A 447 1.20 1.14 -36.32
CA ASN A 447 2.27 1.95 -36.88
C ASN A 447 2.08 2.21 -38.39
N ARG A 448 1.66 1.20 -39.15
CA ARG A 448 1.46 1.32 -40.60
C ARG A 448 0.16 2.03 -40.98
N LYS A 449 -0.93 1.83 -40.24
CA LYS A 449 -2.29 2.21 -40.68
C LYS A 449 -2.95 3.32 -39.86
N ALA A 450 -2.53 3.53 -38.61
CA ALA A 450 -3.26 4.39 -37.66
C ALA A 450 -2.36 5.18 -36.71
N ALA A 451 -1.05 5.31 -36.98
CA ALA A 451 -0.08 5.85 -36.03
C ALA A 451 -0.47 7.23 -35.46
N ALA A 452 -0.90 8.16 -36.33
CA ALA A 452 -1.24 9.53 -35.94
C ALA A 452 -2.53 9.65 -35.11
N LYS A 453 -3.42 8.65 -35.21
CA LYS A 453 -4.68 8.60 -34.45
C LYS A 453 -4.64 7.60 -33.30
N THR A 454 -3.46 7.09 -32.95
CA THR A 454 -3.28 6.09 -31.90
C THR A 454 -2.67 6.72 -30.64
N CYS A 455 -3.27 6.43 -29.48
CA CYS A 455 -2.62 6.49 -28.18
C CYS A 455 -2.26 5.06 -27.72
N ALA A 456 -0.97 4.75 -27.63
CA ALA A 456 -0.50 3.48 -27.08
C ALA A 456 -0.22 3.63 -25.58
N CYS A 457 -0.95 2.90 -24.75
CA CYS A 457 -0.71 2.83 -23.31
C CYS A 457 0.23 1.65 -23.02
N LEU A 458 1.49 1.91 -22.67
CA LEU A 458 2.43 0.88 -22.23
C LEU A 458 2.08 0.48 -20.80
N ILE A 459 1.47 -0.69 -20.64
CA ILE A 459 0.98 -1.17 -19.34
C ILE A 459 1.92 -2.21 -18.71
N ARG A 460 3.11 -2.41 -19.28
CA ARG A 460 4.12 -3.25 -18.64
C ARG A 460 5.52 -2.85 -19.04
N ASN A 461 5.92 -3.08 -20.29
CA ASN A 461 7.28 -2.85 -20.71
C ASN A 461 7.47 -1.41 -21.21
N PRO A 462 8.22 -0.55 -20.51
CA PRO A 462 8.43 0.83 -20.96
C PRO A 462 9.28 0.91 -22.24
N TRP A 463 10.09 -0.10 -22.54
CA TRP A 463 10.94 -0.14 -23.75
C TRP A 463 10.15 -0.41 -25.03
N ASP A 464 8.90 -0.90 -24.96
CA ASP A 464 8.03 -1.02 -26.14
C ASP A 464 7.82 0.32 -26.87
N ARG A 465 8.07 1.45 -26.18
CA ARG A 465 8.09 2.80 -26.78
C ARG A 465 9.03 2.91 -27.98
N ASP A 466 10.11 2.14 -28.00
CA ASP A 466 11.14 2.16 -29.03
C ASP A 466 10.64 1.48 -30.33
N LEU A 467 9.56 0.69 -30.25
CA LEU A 467 8.88 0.10 -31.40
C LEU A 467 7.82 1.02 -32.02
N LEU A 468 7.42 2.10 -31.33
CA LEU A 468 6.30 2.96 -31.74
C LEU A 468 6.75 4.09 -32.67
N SER A 469 5.89 4.43 -33.63
CA SER A 469 6.07 5.62 -34.47
C SER A 469 6.17 6.90 -33.62
N ALA A 470 6.96 7.87 -34.09
CA ALA A 470 6.99 9.21 -33.50
C ALA A 470 5.61 9.90 -33.51
N LYS A 471 4.74 9.57 -34.49
CA LYS A 471 3.37 10.09 -34.60
C LYS A 471 2.43 9.54 -33.53
N THR A 472 2.77 8.42 -32.90
CA THR A 472 1.93 7.79 -31.87
C THR A 472 2.11 8.49 -30.53
N THR A 473 0.99 8.89 -29.92
CA THR A 473 0.97 9.38 -28.54
C THR A 473 1.15 8.19 -27.60
N VAL A 474 2.00 8.33 -26.57
CA VAL A 474 2.32 7.22 -25.67
C VAL A 474 2.01 7.60 -24.23
N VAL A 475 1.33 6.70 -23.51
CA VAL A 475 1.09 6.78 -22.08
C VAL A 475 1.76 5.59 -21.42
N ASP A 476 2.76 5.80 -20.59
CA ASP A 476 3.43 4.73 -19.85
C ASP A 476 2.94 4.73 -18.40
N SER A 477 2.25 3.66 -18.00
CA SER A 477 1.68 3.51 -16.66
C SER A 477 2.51 2.65 -15.72
N LYS A 478 3.68 2.17 -16.17
CA LYS A 478 4.61 1.35 -15.39
C LYS A 478 4.03 0.05 -14.84
N GLY A 479 2.86 -0.39 -15.32
CA GLY A 479 2.18 -1.57 -14.80
C GLY A 479 0.75 -1.75 -15.31
N TYR A 480 0.21 -2.94 -15.07
CA TYR A 480 -1.08 -3.43 -15.55
C TYR A 480 -2.05 -3.78 -14.41
N ARG A 481 -1.70 -3.38 -13.18
CA ARG A 481 -2.57 -3.52 -12.01
C ARG A 481 -3.81 -2.66 -12.18
N SER A 482 -4.87 -2.96 -11.42
CA SER A 482 -6.14 -2.25 -11.51
C SER A 482 -5.98 -0.74 -11.32
N SER A 483 -5.08 -0.30 -10.42
CA SER A 483 -4.74 1.12 -10.24
C SER A 483 -3.96 1.69 -11.43
N SER A 484 -3.00 0.96 -11.98
CA SER A 484 -2.23 1.38 -13.15
C SER A 484 -3.09 1.52 -14.41
N LEU A 485 -4.04 0.61 -14.64
CA LEU A 485 -4.99 0.70 -15.76
C LEU A 485 -5.91 1.91 -15.63
N LYS A 486 -6.39 2.19 -14.41
CA LYS A 486 -7.16 3.42 -14.12
C LYS A 486 -6.35 4.67 -14.43
N ALA A 487 -5.11 4.73 -13.95
CA ALA A 487 -4.24 5.88 -14.17
C ALA A 487 -3.89 6.07 -15.65
N ALA A 488 -3.60 4.98 -16.38
CA ALA A 488 -3.38 5.01 -17.83
C ALA A 488 -4.59 5.61 -18.56
N LEU A 489 -5.79 5.09 -18.29
CA LEU A 489 -6.99 5.54 -18.97
C LEU A 489 -7.43 6.94 -18.54
N ALA A 490 -7.28 7.33 -17.28
CA ALA A 490 -7.62 8.67 -16.87
C ALA A 490 -6.69 9.73 -17.50
N ALA A 491 -5.42 9.40 -17.77
CA ALA A 491 -4.52 10.27 -18.54
C ALA A 491 -4.96 10.40 -20.02
N VAL A 492 -5.55 9.35 -20.59
CA VAL A 492 -6.11 9.37 -21.94
C VAL A 492 -7.44 10.15 -22.00
N LEU A 493 -8.31 9.98 -21.00
CA LEU A 493 -9.70 10.45 -21.01
C LEU A 493 -9.90 11.83 -20.36
N GLY A 494 -8.92 12.35 -19.62
CA GLY A 494 -9.02 13.66 -18.96
C GLY A 494 -9.88 13.67 -17.70
N ALA A 495 -10.14 12.49 -17.10
CA ALA A 495 -10.69 12.45 -15.76
C ALA A 495 -9.58 12.88 -14.79
N CYS A 496 -9.83 13.92 -13.98
CA CYS A 496 -8.86 14.50 -13.03
C CYS A 496 -7.96 13.42 -12.38
N LEU A 497 -6.74 13.32 -12.89
CA LEU A 497 -5.61 12.74 -12.19
C LEU A 497 -4.79 13.91 -11.68
N LEU A 498 -4.39 13.80 -10.42
CA LEU A 498 -3.33 14.61 -9.84
C LEU A 498 -2.11 14.58 -10.78
N MET A 499 -1.81 15.79 -11.26
CA MET A 499 -0.67 16.33 -12.00
C MET A 499 0.43 15.37 -12.51
N ALA A 500 0.67 15.42 -13.83
CA ALA A 500 1.92 14.99 -14.45
C ALA A 500 2.53 16.16 -15.26
N ALA A 501 3.81 16.46 -15.04
CA ALA A 501 4.56 17.56 -15.65
C ALA A 501 5.04 17.26 -17.11
N PRO A 502 5.32 18.29 -17.94
CA PRO A 502 5.91 18.16 -19.28
C PRO A 502 7.46 18.15 -19.27
N PRO A 503 8.14 17.83 -20.40
CA PRO A 503 9.58 17.56 -20.45
C PRO A 503 10.45 18.82 -20.56
N ALA A 504 11.70 18.69 -20.09
CA ALA A 504 12.73 19.73 -20.07
C ALA A 504 13.18 20.18 -21.48
N GLY A 505 13.30 21.51 -21.64
CA GLY A 505 14.10 22.16 -22.69
C GLY A 505 13.44 23.39 -23.32
N GLY A 506 14.04 24.58 -23.13
CA GLY A 506 13.85 25.73 -24.03
C GLY A 506 13.59 27.10 -23.39
N GLN A 507 14.69 27.85 -23.20
CA GLN A 507 14.85 29.32 -23.12
C GLN A 507 14.11 30.15 -22.06
N ALA A 508 14.91 30.90 -21.29
CA ALA A 508 14.48 31.93 -20.36
C ALA A 508 13.89 33.15 -21.12
N PRO A 509 12.76 33.72 -20.68
CA PRO A 509 12.34 35.05 -21.11
C PRO A 509 13.04 36.15 -20.28
N SER A 510 13.45 37.18 -21.00
CA SER A 510 13.99 38.47 -20.56
C SER A 510 13.03 39.29 -19.67
N GLN A 511 13.61 40.09 -18.76
CA GLN A 511 13.02 40.98 -17.72
C GLN A 511 12.07 42.12 -18.23
N PRO A 512 11.51 43.00 -17.33
CA PRO A 512 10.76 42.76 -16.10
C PRO A 512 9.45 43.61 -16.04
N GLY A 513 8.30 42.97 -15.80
CA GLY A 513 7.13 43.64 -15.21
C GLY A 513 7.02 43.17 -13.76
N ALA A 514 6.63 44.05 -12.82
CA ALA A 514 6.59 43.79 -11.38
C ALA A 514 6.04 42.38 -11.06
N ALA A 515 6.94 41.45 -10.77
CA ALA A 515 6.60 40.04 -10.72
C ALA A 515 5.90 39.73 -9.39
N THR A 516 4.65 39.29 -9.47
CA THR A 516 3.90 38.82 -8.30
C THR A 516 4.42 37.45 -7.88
N ILE A 517 4.37 37.15 -6.58
CA ILE A 517 4.75 35.82 -6.05
C ILE A 517 4.03 34.72 -6.80
N THR A 518 2.76 34.94 -7.15
CA THR A 518 1.95 33.95 -7.87
C THR A 518 2.58 33.53 -9.20
N GLY A 519 3.07 34.48 -10.01
CA GLY A 519 3.72 34.18 -11.29
C GLY A 519 5.07 33.49 -11.10
N LEU A 520 5.88 34.00 -10.17
CA LEU A 520 7.19 33.44 -9.84
C LEU A 520 7.08 32.04 -9.23
N HIS A 521 6.15 31.80 -8.32
CA HIS A 521 5.96 30.52 -7.64
C HIS A 521 5.67 29.38 -8.61
N ASP A 522 4.72 29.60 -9.53
CA ASP A 522 4.22 28.54 -10.42
C ASP A 522 5.20 28.24 -11.56
N GLU A 523 5.87 29.25 -12.13
CA GLU A 523 6.91 29.08 -13.17
C GLU A 523 8.25 28.56 -12.63
N TYR A 524 8.58 28.85 -11.37
CA TYR A 524 9.94 28.63 -10.85
C TYR A 524 10.08 27.35 -10.01
N ILE A 525 9.03 26.91 -9.28
CA ILE A 525 9.02 25.59 -8.61
C ILE A 525 9.24 24.46 -9.62
N THR A 526 8.79 24.67 -10.85
CA THR A 526 8.94 23.72 -11.95
C THR A 526 10.31 23.78 -12.64
N ALA A 527 11.08 24.86 -12.46
CA ALA A 527 12.34 25.11 -13.19
C ALA A 527 13.64 24.86 -12.38
N VAL A 528 13.60 24.85 -11.04
CA VAL A 528 14.83 24.78 -10.21
C VAL A 528 15.19 23.36 -9.78
N GLU A 529 16.44 22.98 -10.03
CA GLU A 529 17.05 21.71 -9.60
C GLU A 529 17.25 21.62 -8.08
N GLU A 530 17.23 20.40 -7.54
CA GLU A 530 17.25 20.09 -6.09
C GLU A 530 18.34 20.78 -5.24
N PRO A 531 19.62 20.92 -5.68
CA PRO A 531 20.68 21.40 -4.79
C PRO A 531 20.50 22.85 -4.32
N ASP A 532 19.89 23.71 -5.14
CA ASP A 532 19.70 25.13 -4.86
C ASP A 532 18.25 25.52 -4.57
N ARG A 533 17.33 24.54 -4.64
CA ARG A 533 15.89 24.73 -4.51
C ARG A 533 15.49 25.45 -3.22
N ALA A 534 16.06 25.09 -2.07
CA ALA A 534 15.71 25.73 -0.80
C ALA A 534 16.14 27.21 -0.75
N LYS A 535 17.31 27.56 -1.28
CA LYS A 535 17.78 28.96 -1.34
C LYS A 535 16.94 29.78 -2.32
N ALA A 536 16.57 29.18 -3.44
CA ALA A 536 15.83 29.85 -4.50
C ALA A 536 14.34 30.05 -4.12
N LEU A 537 13.72 29.07 -3.46
CA LEU A 537 12.37 29.20 -2.89
C LEU A 537 12.31 30.23 -1.75
N ALA A 538 13.38 30.33 -0.94
CA ALA A 538 13.47 31.38 0.07
C ALA A 538 13.47 32.77 -0.56
N ARG A 539 14.18 32.98 -1.69
CA ARG A 539 14.14 34.26 -2.42
C ARG A 539 12.76 34.59 -2.98
N ILE A 540 12.03 33.58 -3.47
CA ILE A 540 10.64 33.79 -3.92
C ILE A 540 9.76 34.19 -2.74
N ALA A 541 9.89 33.48 -1.62
CA ALA A 541 9.13 33.77 -0.41
C ALA A 541 9.45 35.15 0.17
N GLU A 542 10.62 35.72 -0.10
CA GLU A 542 11.01 37.09 0.30
C GLU A 542 10.42 38.19 -0.57
N THR A 543 9.83 37.86 -1.71
CA THR A 543 9.09 38.82 -2.54
C THR A 543 7.90 39.37 -1.75
N THR A 544 7.60 40.65 -1.89
CA THR A 544 6.50 41.27 -1.14
C THR A 544 5.15 40.81 -1.71
N PRO A 545 4.27 40.20 -0.91
CA PRO A 545 2.94 39.81 -1.37
C PRO A 545 2.07 41.05 -1.60
N VAL A 546 1.46 41.16 -2.77
CA VAL A 546 0.65 42.32 -3.18
C VAL A 546 -0.82 41.96 -3.44
N THR A 547 -1.13 40.67 -3.54
CA THR A 547 -2.50 40.16 -3.70
C THR A 547 -2.84 39.06 -2.69
N THR A 548 -4.12 38.80 -2.47
CA THR A 548 -4.60 37.66 -1.65
C THR A 548 -4.05 36.32 -2.15
N ARG A 549 -3.79 36.21 -3.46
CA ARG A 549 -3.24 35.01 -4.09
C ARG A 549 -1.75 34.83 -3.76
N ASP A 550 -1.00 35.91 -3.64
CA ASP A 550 0.40 35.88 -3.21
C ASP A 550 0.54 35.40 -1.77
N VAL A 551 -0.35 35.88 -0.88
CA VAL A 551 -0.43 35.42 0.51
C VAL A 551 -0.74 33.92 0.57
N GLN A 552 -1.69 33.44 -0.23
CA GLN A 552 -2.00 32.01 -0.33
C GLN A 552 -0.80 31.18 -0.79
N ARG A 553 0.02 31.70 -1.72
CA ARG A 553 1.22 31.01 -2.21
C ARG A 553 2.36 30.99 -1.19
N LEU A 554 2.51 32.03 -0.39
CA LEU A 554 3.42 32.02 0.76
C LEU A 554 3.04 30.91 1.75
N PHE A 555 1.74 30.72 2.01
CA PHE A 555 1.27 29.60 2.84
C PHE A 555 1.52 28.24 2.19
N ASP A 556 1.30 28.10 0.88
CA ASP A 556 1.64 26.88 0.14
C ASP A 556 3.15 26.55 0.29
N LEU A 557 4.03 27.55 0.18
CA LEU A 557 5.47 27.37 0.36
C LEU A 557 5.81 26.90 1.78
N PHE A 558 5.21 27.53 2.79
CA PHE A 558 5.42 27.20 4.21
C PHE A 558 5.01 25.75 4.54
N ILE A 559 3.89 25.30 3.97
CA ILE A 559 3.34 23.96 4.17
C ILE A 559 4.14 22.90 3.41
N ARG A 560 4.52 23.19 2.16
CA ARG A 560 5.10 22.21 1.25
C ARG A 560 6.61 22.03 1.42
N PHE A 561 7.32 23.06 1.88
CA PHE A 561 8.78 23.07 1.94
C PHE A 561 9.26 23.34 3.37
N PRO A 562 9.61 22.29 4.14
CA PRO A 562 9.94 22.43 5.55
C PRO A 562 11.32 23.06 5.83
N ALA A 563 12.12 23.29 4.79
CA ALA A 563 13.47 23.83 4.95
C ALA A 563 13.46 25.21 5.63
N LEU A 564 14.23 25.34 6.71
CA LEU A 564 14.35 26.54 7.55
C LEU A 564 14.53 27.86 6.77
N PRO A 565 15.40 27.95 5.73
CA PRO A 565 15.56 29.19 4.97
C PRO A 565 14.29 29.65 4.26
N VAL A 566 13.48 28.71 3.75
CA VAL A 566 12.22 28.99 3.03
C VAL A 566 11.14 29.44 4.01
N ARG A 567 11.01 28.73 5.14
CA ARG A 567 10.05 29.11 6.19
C ARG A 567 10.38 30.49 6.78
N GLY A 568 11.65 30.75 7.11
CA GLY A 568 12.08 32.05 7.62
C GLY A 568 11.81 33.19 6.65
N ALA A 569 11.99 32.97 5.35
CA ALA A 569 11.66 33.92 4.30
C ALA A 569 10.16 34.24 4.20
N VAL A 570 9.30 33.21 4.23
CA VAL A 570 7.84 33.39 4.25
C VAL A 570 7.41 34.24 5.44
N MET A 571 7.96 33.94 6.62
CA MET A 571 7.62 34.65 7.85
C MET A 571 8.03 36.13 7.80
N ARG A 572 9.20 36.46 7.24
CA ARG A 572 9.61 37.85 7.05
C ARG A 572 8.65 38.60 6.12
N SER A 573 8.13 37.94 5.08
CA SER A 573 7.15 38.54 4.17
C SER A 573 5.77 38.76 4.81
N LEU A 574 5.31 37.82 5.63
CA LEU A 574 4.05 37.98 6.38
C LEU A 574 4.16 39.04 7.47
N HIS A 575 5.30 39.13 8.17
CA HIS A 575 5.57 40.16 9.17
C HIS A 575 5.49 41.59 8.59
N ARG A 576 5.94 41.79 7.35
CA ARG A 576 5.84 43.09 6.66
C ARG A 576 4.41 43.50 6.34
N LEU A 577 3.47 42.56 6.22
CA LEU A 577 2.07 42.85 5.93
C LEU A 577 1.28 43.30 7.17
N ASP A 578 1.58 42.73 8.34
CA ASP A 578 0.94 43.13 9.60
C ASP A 578 1.92 42.97 10.78
N PRO A 579 2.74 44.01 11.02
CA PRO A 579 3.75 43.99 12.09
C PRO A 579 3.12 43.81 13.48
N SER A 580 1.87 44.28 13.66
CA SER A 580 1.17 44.35 14.95
C SER A 580 0.67 42.99 15.47
N ARG A 581 0.56 41.97 14.60
CA ARG A 581 0.03 40.64 14.95
C ARG A 581 1.06 39.50 14.85
N SER A 582 2.31 39.85 14.58
CA SER A 582 3.43 38.94 14.31
C SER A 582 3.85 38.02 15.48
N HIS A 583 3.40 38.29 16.71
CA HIS A 583 3.91 37.60 17.89
C HIS A 583 3.30 36.20 18.13
N LEU A 584 2.04 35.98 17.72
CA LEU A 584 1.37 34.68 17.89
C LEU A 584 1.93 33.58 16.97
N GLU A 585 2.35 33.96 15.76
CA GLU A 585 2.95 33.05 14.80
C GLU A 585 4.43 32.79 15.12
N SER A 586 5.15 33.79 15.64
CA SER A 586 6.50 33.63 16.19
C SER A 586 6.54 32.62 17.35
N LEU A 587 5.54 32.65 18.26
CA LEU A 587 5.39 31.66 19.32
C LEU A 587 5.16 30.24 18.76
N PHE A 588 4.34 30.09 17.71
CA PHE A 588 4.10 28.81 17.05
C PHE A 588 5.31 28.28 16.26
N VAL A 589 6.11 29.17 15.66
CA VAL A 589 7.35 28.81 14.97
C VAL A 589 8.43 28.39 15.97
N SER A 590 8.59 29.13 17.08
CA SER A 590 9.52 28.74 18.16
C SER A 590 9.18 27.36 18.74
N TYR A 591 7.89 26.99 18.70
CA TYR A 591 7.38 25.69 19.15
C TYR A 591 7.76 24.54 18.19
N MET A 592 7.85 24.81 16.88
CA MET A 592 8.26 23.83 15.85
C MET A 592 9.77 23.68 15.73
N GLU A 593 10.55 24.58 16.35
CA GLU A 593 12.02 24.63 16.32
C GLU A 593 12.69 23.87 17.48
N GLU A 594 11.91 23.37 18.45
CA GLU A 594 12.45 22.59 19.58
C GLU A 594 12.81 21.15 19.12
N ASP A 595 14.03 20.70 19.42
CA ASP A 595 14.65 19.48 18.89
C ASP A 595 13.84 18.17 19.10
N ASP A 596 12.92 18.16 20.07
CA ASP A 596 12.09 17.00 20.45
C ASP A 596 10.65 17.02 19.90
N ALA A 597 10.31 17.99 19.04
CA ALA A 597 9.00 18.02 18.36
C ALA A 597 8.94 16.92 17.27
N GLU A 598 8.20 15.83 17.49
CA GLU A 598 7.95 14.83 16.43
C GLU A 598 7.18 15.48 15.26
N GLU A 599 7.84 15.73 14.13
CA GLU A 599 7.19 16.23 12.91
C GLU A 599 6.17 15.21 12.35
N GLN A 600 4.90 15.38 12.68
CA GLN A 600 3.78 14.93 11.85
C GLN A 600 2.80 16.08 11.63
N VAL A 601 2.88 16.68 10.43
CA VAL A 601 1.87 17.62 9.93
C VAL A 601 1.29 17.02 8.65
N PHE A 602 0.01 16.66 8.66
CA PHE A 602 -0.73 16.36 7.43
C PHE A 602 -2.12 16.98 7.43
N GLY A 603 -2.23 18.10 6.71
CA GLY A 603 -3.42 18.53 5.98
C GLY A 603 -4.71 18.75 6.78
N ILE A 604 -5.75 19.16 6.07
CA ILE A 604 -6.97 19.84 6.54
C ILE A 604 -7.85 19.03 7.55
N ASN A 605 -7.38 17.93 8.14
CA ASN A 605 -8.08 17.16 9.17
C ASN A 605 -7.20 16.44 10.23
N GLY A 606 -5.89 16.73 10.35
CA GLY A 606 -4.97 15.99 11.22
C GLY A 606 -4.35 16.84 12.34
N ALA A 607 -4.57 16.43 13.60
CA ALA A 607 -3.99 17.04 14.78
C ALA A 607 -2.47 16.79 14.88
N VAL A 608 -1.72 17.79 15.35
CA VAL A 608 -0.31 17.64 15.72
C VAL A 608 -0.16 16.76 16.96
N ILE A 609 0.75 15.78 16.93
CA ILE A 609 1.09 14.93 18.08
C ILE A 609 2.29 15.56 18.79
N ILE A 610 2.13 15.95 20.05
CA ILE A 610 3.22 16.57 20.84
C ILE A 610 3.77 15.57 21.84
N ARG A 611 5.11 15.55 21.97
CA ARG A 611 5.80 14.73 22.97
C ARG A 611 6.78 15.46 23.92
N CYS A 612 6.74 16.80 24.01
CA CYS A 612 7.65 17.58 24.87
C CYS A 612 6.93 18.51 25.86
N GLY A 613 7.34 18.48 27.13
CA GLY A 613 6.74 19.25 28.24
C GLY A 613 7.12 20.73 28.25
N ALA A 614 8.25 21.10 27.64
CA ALA A 614 8.72 22.49 27.58
C ALA A 614 7.79 23.39 26.73
N CYS A 615 7.06 22.80 25.78
CA CYS A 615 6.14 23.51 24.90
C CYS A 615 4.78 23.84 25.56
N LEU A 616 4.48 23.22 26.69
CA LEU A 616 3.17 23.26 27.33
C LEU A 616 2.72 24.65 27.79
N PRO A 617 3.56 25.51 28.41
CA PRO A 617 3.15 26.86 28.79
C PRO A 617 2.77 27.73 27.58
N LYS A 618 3.54 27.61 26.48
CA LYS A 618 3.31 28.35 25.23
C LYS A 618 2.00 27.92 24.55
N ILE A 619 1.71 26.62 24.53
CA ILE A 619 0.44 26.08 23.99
C ILE A 619 -0.76 26.56 24.81
N LYS A 620 -0.63 26.57 26.16
CA LYS A 620 -1.67 27.09 27.06
C LYS A 620 -1.93 28.58 26.81
N GLU A 621 -0.89 29.36 26.54
CA GLU A 621 -1.02 30.78 26.21
C GLU A 621 -1.85 31.00 24.93
N VAL A 622 -1.49 30.34 23.82
CA VAL A 622 -2.20 30.45 22.53
C VAL A 622 -3.66 30.04 22.67
N ALA A 623 -3.93 28.91 23.33
CA ALA A 623 -5.27 28.38 23.51
C ALA A 623 -6.18 29.21 24.45
N SER A 624 -5.59 30.10 25.27
CA SER A 624 -6.32 30.93 26.23
C SER A 624 -6.79 32.28 25.68
N ARG A 625 -6.28 32.71 24.52
CA ARG A 625 -6.55 34.04 23.95
C ARG A 625 -7.88 34.10 23.18
N PRO A 626 -8.79 35.05 23.51
CA PRO A 626 -9.98 35.28 22.69
C PRO A 626 -9.59 36.05 21.42
N LEU A 627 -9.86 35.47 20.25
CA LEU A 627 -9.58 36.11 18.96
C LEU A 627 -10.89 36.56 18.31
N ARG A 628 -11.11 37.87 18.22
CA ARG A 628 -12.17 38.51 17.41
C ARG A 628 -11.52 39.40 16.35
N ALA A 629 -12.12 39.49 15.17
CA ALA A 629 -11.69 40.41 14.13
C ALA A 629 -12.83 41.39 13.81
N GLU A 630 -12.54 42.69 13.90
CA GLU A 630 -13.25 43.72 13.13
C GLU A 630 -12.29 44.19 12.03
N GLY A 631 -12.80 44.30 10.80
CA GLY A 631 -12.02 44.73 9.64
C GLY A 631 -12.51 46.09 9.09
N PRO A 632 -11.69 46.84 8.33
CA PRO A 632 -12.13 48.02 7.58
C PRO A 632 -13.03 47.64 6.40
N ALA A 633 -13.91 48.56 6.02
CA ALA A 633 -15.19 48.30 5.35
C ALA A 633 -15.18 47.53 4.00
N ASP A 634 -14.07 47.35 3.29
CA ASP A 634 -14.12 46.81 1.91
C ASP A 634 -13.10 45.70 1.57
N VAL A 635 -12.43 45.10 2.56
CA VAL A 635 -11.62 43.88 2.34
C VAL A 635 -11.97 42.82 3.37
N LEU A 636 -12.71 41.80 2.90
CA LEU A 636 -12.94 40.56 3.63
C LEU A 636 -11.63 39.76 3.71
N LEU A 637 -10.73 40.19 4.59
CA LEU A 637 -9.57 39.40 5.00
C LEU A 637 -10.11 38.21 5.82
N LEU A 638 -9.86 37.00 5.30
CA LEU A 638 -10.11 35.69 5.92
C LEU A 638 -9.32 35.48 7.23
N SER A 639 -9.32 36.45 8.15
CA SER A 639 -8.68 36.38 9.47
C SER A 639 -9.42 35.45 10.44
N GLU A 640 -10.70 35.12 10.18
CA GLU A 640 -11.46 34.17 11.00
C GLU A 640 -10.92 32.73 10.90
N ARG A 641 -10.37 32.32 9.75
CA ARG A 641 -9.86 30.95 9.58
C ARG A 641 -8.51 30.72 10.26
N ASN A 642 -7.63 31.71 10.30
CA ASN A 642 -6.28 31.57 10.88
C ASN A 642 -6.30 31.54 12.41
N ALA A 643 -7.07 32.44 13.02
CA ALA A 643 -7.21 32.53 14.47
C ALA A 643 -7.85 31.28 15.09
N TRP A 644 -8.96 30.82 14.48
CA TRP A 644 -9.68 29.64 14.91
C TRP A 644 -8.85 28.35 14.72
N TRP A 645 -8.12 28.25 13.61
CA TRP A 645 -7.30 27.08 13.29
C TRP A 645 -6.09 26.94 14.22
N ALA A 646 -5.36 28.03 14.47
CA ALA A 646 -4.24 28.02 15.43
C ALA A 646 -4.70 27.63 16.84
N THR A 647 -5.88 28.12 17.24
CA THR A 647 -6.52 27.74 18.51
C THR A 647 -6.92 26.27 18.52
N TYR A 648 -7.47 25.76 17.41
CA TYR A 648 -7.87 24.37 17.29
C TYR A 648 -6.68 23.41 17.42
N GLU A 649 -5.60 23.67 16.69
CA GLU A 649 -4.37 22.86 16.77
C GLU A 649 -3.74 22.91 18.15
N ALA A 650 -3.65 24.09 18.77
CA ALA A 650 -3.14 24.23 20.14
C ALA A 650 -3.98 23.46 21.16
N LEU A 651 -5.31 23.50 21.05
CA LEU A 651 -6.21 22.72 21.89
C LEU A 651 -6.09 21.20 21.64
N SER A 652 -5.82 20.79 20.40
CA SER A 652 -5.71 19.38 20.01
C SER A 652 -4.41 18.78 20.51
N ALA A 653 -3.34 19.55 20.40
CA ALA A 653 -2.05 19.30 21.03
C ALA A 653 -2.17 19.15 22.56
N LEU A 654 -2.83 20.11 23.21
CA LEU A 654 -3.00 20.12 24.66
C LEU A 654 -3.80 18.89 25.16
N ALA A 655 -4.86 18.52 24.43
CA ALA A 655 -5.68 17.35 24.75
C ALA A 655 -4.92 16.02 24.62
N GLN A 656 -4.00 15.92 23.65
CA GLN A 656 -3.16 14.73 23.46
C GLN A 656 -2.05 14.60 24.51
N TRP A 657 -1.53 15.73 25.01
CA TRP A 657 -0.42 15.77 25.94
C TRP A 657 -0.84 15.61 27.41
N GLU A 658 -1.86 16.35 27.87
CA GLU A 658 -2.26 16.43 29.28
C GLU A 658 -3.78 16.28 29.44
N GLY A 659 -4.30 15.06 29.24
CA GLY A 659 -5.74 14.88 29.06
C GLY A 659 -6.64 15.42 30.19
N LYS A 660 -6.23 15.33 31.46
CA LYS A 660 -7.01 15.90 32.58
C LYS A 660 -6.79 17.42 32.79
N PRO A 661 -5.55 17.96 32.80
CA PRO A 661 -5.31 19.41 32.97
C PRO A 661 -5.87 20.30 31.86
N SER A 662 -6.07 19.77 30.66
CA SER A 662 -6.61 20.51 29.50
C SER A 662 -8.14 20.73 29.56
N LEU A 663 -8.84 19.96 30.40
CA LEU A 663 -10.30 19.90 30.47
C LEU A 663 -10.98 21.24 30.82
N PRO A 664 -10.50 22.05 31.79
CA PRO A 664 -11.14 23.33 32.11
C PRO A 664 -11.12 24.33 30.94
N LEU A 665 -10.00 24.38 30.20
CA LEU A 665 -9.84 25.26 29.05
C LEU A 665 -10.73 24.83 27.88
N LEU A 666 -10.75 23.52 27.59
CA LEU A 666 -11.61 22.95 26.56
C LEU A 666 -13.10 23.15 26.88
N LYS A 667 -13.52 22.95 28.14
CA LYS A 667 -14.90 23.22 28.61
C LYS A 667 -15.31 24.68 28.38
N ARG A 668 -14.40 25.64 28.58
CA ARG A 668 -14.65 27.08 28.33
C ARG A 668 -14.86 27.36 26.84
N GLN A 669 -14.10 26.71 25.96
CA GLN A 669 -14.17 26.89 24.50
C GLN A 669 -15.27 26.05 23.83
N LEU A 670 -15.83 25.09 24.56
CA LEU A 670 -16.82 24.13 24.07
C LEU A 670 -18.09 24.79 23.53
N LYS A 671 -18.51 25.90 24.17
CA LYS A 671 -19.65 26.68 23.71
C LYS A 671 -19.35 27.36 22.37
N ALA A 672 -18.09 27.65 22.03
CA ALA A 672 -17.73 28.42 20.85
C ALA A 672 -17.74 27.62 19.53
N SER A 673 -17.47 26.30 19.53
CA SER A 673 -17.41 25.53 18.28
C SER A 673 -17.70 24.03 18.45
N PRO A 674 -18.49 23.40 17.55
CA PRO A 674 -18.69 21.95 17.55
C PRO A 674 -17.41 21.13 17.34
N ARG A 675 -16.38 21.75 16.76
CA ARG A 675 -15.09 21.09 16.51
C ARG A 675 -14.30 20.83 17.81
N VAL A 676 -14.50 21.66 18.84
CA VAL A 676 -13.93 21.44 20.18
C VAL A 676 -14.57 20.22 20.83
N ALA A 677 -15.88 20.01 20.64
CA ALA A 677 -16.58 18.83 21.13
C ALA A 677 -16.07 17.54 20.49
N GLU A 678 -15.76 17.56 19.19
CA GLU A 678 -15.15 16.42 18.47
C GLU A 678 -13.74 16.10 19.01
N LEU A 679 -12.92 17.11 19.25
CA LEU A 679 -11.55 16.96 19.76
C LEU A 679 -11.55 16.41 21.20
N MET A 680 -12.42 16.95 22.05
CA MET A 680 -12.70 16.44 23.39
C MET A 680 -13.12 14.97 23.35
N ALA A 681 -14.05 14.61 22.47
CA ALA A 681 -14.47 13.22 22.30
C ALA A 681 -13.34 12.31 21.79
N ARG A 682 -12.53 12.77 20.83
CA ARG A 682 -11.49 11.94 20.23
C ARG A 682 -10.34 11.63 21.21
N HIS A 683 -9.97 12.59 22.05
CA HIS A 683 -8.79 12.47 22.91
C HIS A 683 -9.11 12.28 24.40
N LEU A 684 -10.27 12.75 24.87
CA LEU A 684 -10.66 12.83 26.28
C LEU A 684 -12.05 12.21 26.51
N TRP A 685 -12.36 11.13 25.82
CA TRP A 685 -13.70 10.55 25.78
C TRP A 685 -14.27 10.30 27.19
N LYS A 686 -13.49 9.71 28.10
CA LYS A 686 -13.92 9.38 29.46
C LYS A 686 -14.30 10.63 30.26
N GLU A 687 -13.47 11.67 30.18
CA GLU A 687 -13.67 12.94 30.88
C GLU A 687 -14.79 13.79 30.27
N THR A 688 -15.11 13.57 28.99
CA THR A 688 -16.06 14.37 28.21
C THR A 688 -17.43 13.72 28.12
N PHE A 689 -17.50 12.41 28.32
CA PHE A 689 -18.73 11.62 28.31
C PHE A 689 -19.86 12.20 29.19
N PRO A 690 -19.62 12.62 30.44
CA PRO A 690 -20.68 13.20 31.26
C PRO A 690 -21.33 14.44 30.61
N LEU A 691 -20.53 15.26 29.92
CA LEU A 691 -21.04 16.43 29.17
C LEU A 691 -21.84 16.00 27.95
N LEU A 692 -21.40 14.95 27.24
CA LEU A 692 -22.13 14.41 26.09
C LEU A 692 -23.50 13.88 26.51
N LYS A 693 -23.58 13.23 27.67
CA LYS A 693 -24.83 12.75 28.27
C LYS A 693 -25.77 13.93 28.55
N GLU A 694 -25.31 14.99 29.21
CA GLU A 694 -26.09 16.21 29.45
C GLU A 694 -26.56 16.89 28.15
N TRP A 695 -25.74 16.87 27.11
CA TRP A 695 -26.08 17.50 25.84
C TRP A 695 -27.11 16.77 25.01
N THR A 696 -27.17 15.44 25.13
CA THR A 696 -28.14 14.63 24.39
C THR A 696 -29.59 14.98 24.74
N THR A 697 -29.83 15.51 25.92
CA THR A 697 -31.14 15.93 26.44
C THR A 697 -31.27 17.46 26.59
N GLY A 698 -30.23 18.22 26.22
CA GLY A 698 -30.15 19.67 26.41
C GLY A 698 -30.65 20.52 25.22
N SER A 699 -30.26 21.81 25.22
CA SER A 699 -30.64 22.78 24.17
C SER A 699 -30.26 22.33 22.74
N LYS A 700 -30.84 22.96 21.70
CA LYS A 700 -30.51 22.67 20.29
C LYS A 700 -29.00 22.79 19.98
N ARG A 701 -28.32 23.75 20.62
CA ARG A 701 -26.86 23.93 20.51
C ARG A 701 -26.10 22.78 21.16
N ALA A 702 -26.53 22.35 22.34
CA ALA A 702 -25.96 21.21 23.06
C ALA A 702 -26.11 19.91 22.24
N ARG A 703 -27.31 19.64 21.73
CA ARG A 703 -27.56 18.47 20.85
C ARG A 703 -26.68 18.47 19.59
N SER A 704 -26.44 19.64 18.99
CA SER A 704 -25.51 19.77 17.86
C SER A 704 -24.07 19.40 18.26
N GLN A 705 -23.58 19.90 19.39
CA GLN A 705 -22.23 19.56 19.89
C GLN A 705 -22.09 18.06 20.19
N ALA A 706 -23.12 17.46 20.80
CA ALA A 706 -23.18 16.01 20.98
C ALA A 706 -23.07 15.28 19.64
N ARG A 707 -23.79 15.71 18.60
CA ARG A 707 -23.74 15.07 17.27
C ARG A 707 -22.33 14.99 16.69
N TRP A 708 -21.55 16.05 16.86
CA TRP A 708 -20.16 16.07 16.38
C TRP A 708 -19.24 15.20 17.23
N ALA A 709 -19.39 15.26 18.56
CA ALA A 709 -18.64 14.41 19.48
C ALA A 709 -18.90 12.91 19.24
N TRP A 710 -20.16 12.50 19.07
CA TRP A 710 -20.53 11.10 18.84
C TRP A 710 -20.04 10.57 17.48
N LYS A 711 -19.77 11.44 16.51
CA LYS A 711 -19.14 11.07 15.22
C LYS A 711 -17.61 10.93 15.30
N ALA A 712 -16.99 11.30 16.41
CA ALA A 712 -15.55 11.18 16.58
C ALA A 712 -15.11 9.70 16.66
N ASP A 713 -13.95 9.42 16.06
CA ASP A 713 -13.30 8.10 16.08
C ASP A 713 -12.58 7.89 17.42
N ALA A 714 -13.37 7.61 18.46
CA ALA A 714 -12.90 7.42 19.83
C ALA A 714 -12.26 6.03 20.02
N PRO A 715 -11.15 5.91 20.79
CA PRO A 715 -10.52 4.62 21.08
C PRO A 715 -11.48 3.62 21.75
N LEU A 716 -11.46 2.36 21.30
CA LEU A 716 -12.38 1.32 21.80
C LEU A 716 -12.24 1.05 23.31
N SER A 717 -11.04 1.21 23.88
CA SER A 717 -10.82 1.10 25.33
C SER A 717 -11.59 2.15 26.11
N ALA A 718 -11.59 3.40 25.64
CA ALA A 718 -12.32 4.49 26.29
C ALA A 718 -13.84 4.34 26.13
N LEU A 719 -14.30 3.82 24.99
CA LEU A 719 -15.71 3.46 24.79
C LEU A 719 -16.15 2.41 25.81
N ARG A 720 -15.40 1.32 25.98
CA ARG A 720 -15.71 0.24 26.94
C ARG A 720 -15.81 0.73 28.38
N GLU A 721 -14.95 1.65 28.80
CA GLU A 721 -15.01 2.23 30.15
C GLU A 721 -16.28 3.06 30.40
N THR A 722 -16.88 3.63 29.35
CA THR A 722 -18.11 4.45 29.42
C THR A 722 -19.38 3.70 29.00
N TYR A 723 -19.28 2.38 28.83
CA TYR A 723 -20.33 1.55 28.23
C TYR A 723 -21.68 1.62 28.95
N GLY A 724 -21.68 1.47 30.27
CA GLY A 724 -22.91 1.51 31.07
C GLY A 724 -23.67 2.83 30.91
N ASP A 725 -22.95 3.95 30.83
CA ASP A 725 -23.58 5.25 30.61
C ASP A 725 -24.08 5.44 29.17
N MET A 726 -23.40 4.86 28.17
CA MET A 726 -23.90 4.82 26.79
C MET A 726 -25.23 4.09 26.68
N LEU A 727 -25.40 3.00 27.43
CA LEU A 727 -26.68 2.28 27.49
C LEU A 727 -27.81 3.14 28.05
N MET A 728 -27.53 3.95 29.07
CA MET A 728 -28.53 4.89 29.59
C MET A 728 -28.97 5.90 28.51
N VAL A 729 -28.04 6.44 27.73
CA VAL A 729 -28.35 7.37 26.63
C VAL A 729 -29.15 6.68 25.53
N LEU A 730 -28.78 5.45 25.17
CA LEU A 730 -29.49 4.66 24.16
C LEU A 730 -30.96 4.43 24.55
N ARG A 731 -31.21 4.19 25.84
CA ARG A 731 -32.54 3.90 26.41
C ARG A 731 -33.35 5.15 26.76
N ASP A 732 -32.77 6.34 26.73
CA ASP A 732 -33.49 7.58 27.06
C ASP A 732 -34.41 8.00 25.88
N PRO A 733 -35.75 7.99 26.05
CA PRO A 733 -36.67 8.37 24.99
C PRO A 733 -36.63 9.88 24.66
N LYS A 734 -36.07 10.71 25.55
CA LYS A 734 -35.94 12.16 25.34
C LYS A 734 -34.68 12.54 24.56
N ALA A 735 -33.74 11.60 24.39
CA ALA A 735 -32.53 11.84 23.61
C ALA A 735 -32.82 11.88 22.10
N ASP A 736 -32.09 12.73 21.38
CA ASP A 736 -32.23 12.89 19.93
C ASP A 736 -32.00 11.57 19.17
N ARG A 737 -32.86 11.28 18.18
CA ARG A 737 -32.89 10.01 17.46
C ARG A 737 -31.61 9.70 16.70
N GLU A 738 -31.02 10.71 16.06
CA GLU A 738 -29.75 10.59 15.32
C GLU A 738 -28.59 10.35 16.31
N LEU A 739 -28.63 10.97 17.49
CA LEU A 739 -27.65 10.70 18.54
C LEU A 739 -27.77 9.27 19.08
N ARG A 740 -28.99 8.82 19.38
CA ARG A 740 -29.24 7.44 19.86
C ARG A 740 -28.77 6.40 18.84
N HIS A 741 -28.88 6.67 17.54
CA HIS A 741 -28.34 5.81 16.50
C HIS A 741 -26.81 5.69 16.59
N GLN A 742 -26.09 6.79 16.75
CA GLN A 742 -24.62 6.76 16.89
C GLN A 742 -24.18 6.04 18.18
N VAL A 743 -24.96 6.19 19.26
CA VAL A 743 -24.75 5.46 20.51
C VAL A 743 -24.98 3.96 20.31
N ALA A 744 -26.03 3.55 19.61
CA ALA A 744 -26.32 2.14 19.32
C ALA A 744 -25.14 1.45 18.63
N ILE A 745 -24.53 2.10 17.63
CA ILE A 745 -23.34 1.58 16.93
C ILE A 745 -22.19 1.38 17.91
N LYS A 746 -21.88 2.40 18.72
CA LYS A 746 -20.76 2.34 19.67
C LYS A 746 -21.00 1.30 20.75
N VAL A 747 -22.22 1.20 21.30
CA VAL A 747 -22.66 0.16 22.23
C VAL A 747 -22.40 -1.21 21.63
N GLY A 748 -22.92 -1.49 20.42
CA GLY A 748 -22.68 -2.77 19.75
C GLY A 748 -21.20 -3.12 19.67
N LEU A 749 -20.36 -2.20 19.19
CA LEU A 749 -18.92 -2.40 19.02
C LEU A 749 -18.16 -2.74 20.31
N CYS A 750 -18.67 -2.33 21.48
CA CYS A 750 -18.01 -2.57 22.77
C CYS A 750 -18.67 -3.66 23.63
N SER A 751 -19.76 -4.27 23.15
CA SER A 751 -20.51 -5.30 23.87
C SER A 751 -19.87 -6.69 23.78
N THR A 752 -20.02 -7.46 24.85
CA THR A 752 -19.71 -8.89 24.94
C THR A 752 -20.84 -9.76 24.37
N ALA A 753 -20.62 -11.07 24.24
CA ALA A 753 -21.65 -12.00 23.77
C ALA A 753 -22.88 -12.06 24.70
N GLU A 754 -22.67 -12.00 26.01
CA GLU A 754 -23.73 -11.99 27.02
C GLU A 754 -24.58 -10.71 26.93
N GLU A 755 -23.94 -9.55 26.79
CA GLU A 755 -24.64 -8.26 26.64
C GLU A 755 -25.41 -8.18 25.32
N VAL A 756 -24.86 -8.73 24.24
CA VAL A 756 -25.55 -8.84 22.94
C VAL A 756 -26.78 -9.75 23.04
N ALA A 757 -26.70 -10.85 23.79
CA ALA A 757 -27.87 -11.69 24.07
C ALA A 757 -28.94 -10.92 24.88
N GLY A 758 -28.53 -10.03 25.79
CA GLY A 758 -29.46 -9.11 26.46
C GLY A 758 -30.21 -8.19 25.49
N PHE A 759 -29.52 -7.56 24.52
CA PHE A 759 -30.17 -6.74 23.49
C PHE A 759 -31.11 -7.54 22.60
N ALA A 760 -30.80 -8.82 22.37
CA ALA A 760 -31.66 -9.78 21.69
C ALA A 760 -33.02 -9.87 22.35
N SER A 761 -33.01 -10.16 23.66
CA SER A 761 -34.21 -10.34 24.45
C SER A 761 -35.00 -9.04 24.57
N GLU A 762 -34.32 -7.89 24.75
CA GLU A 762 -34.98 -6.58 24.76
C GLU A 762 -35.64 -6.26 23.41
N TYR A 763 -35.01 -6.61 22.30
CA TYR A 763 -35.56 -6.42 20.97
C TYR A 763 -36.87 -7.21 20.77
N GLU A 764 -36.94 -8.44 21.30
CA GLU A 764 -38.13 -9.30 21.20
C GLU A 764 -39.33 -8.74 22.00
N VAL A 765 -39.06 -8.11 23.15
CA VAL A 765 -40.10 -7.59 24.05
C VAL A 765 -40.49 -6.14 23.71
N ALA A 766 -39.61 -5.36 23.08
CA ALA A 766 -39.87 -3.98 22.69
C ALA A 766 -41.11 -3.90 21.78
N LYS A 767 -42.08 -3.03 22.12
CA LYS A 767 -43.32 -2.84 21.35
C LYS A 767 -43.25 -1.66 20.39
N ASP A 768 -42.35 -0.71 20.61
CA ASP A 768 -42.18 0.48 19.78
C ASP A 768 -41.11 0.28 18.68
N THR A 769 -41.40 0.84 17.50
CA THR A 769 -40.56 0.69 16.30
C THR A 769 -39.17 1.31 16.45
N ASP A 770 -39.05 2.40 17.20
CA ASP A 770 -37.79 3.13 17.35
C ASP A 770 -36.79 2.39 18.26
N SER A 771 -37.24 1.82 19.38
CA SER A 771 -36.37 1.01 20.25
C SER A 771 -35.95 -0.29 19.55
N ARG A 772 -36.84 -0.91 18.77
CA ARG A 772 -36.50 -2.05 17.90
C ARG A 772 -35.41 -1.71 16.89
N LEU A 773 -35.51 -0.55 16.24
CA LEU A 773 -34.51 -0.09 15.28
C LEU A 773 -33.14 0.11 15.95
N LEU A 774 -33.10 0.78 17.09
CA LEU A 774 -31.85 1.05 17.81
C LEU A 774 -31.19 -0.21 18.36
N LEU A 775 -31.95 -1.13 18.94
CA LEU A 775 -31.45 -2.43 19.39
C LEU A 775 -30.94 -3.26 18.22
N SER A 776 -31.64 -3.23 17.07
CA SER A 776 -31.16 -3.86 15.85
C SER A 776 -29.80 -3.29 15.45
N VAL A 777 -29.65 -1.96 15.41
CA VAL A 777 -28.38 -1.30 15.05
C VAL A 777 -27.24 -1.75 15.99
N ALA A 778 -27.49 -1.87 17.29
CA ALA A 778 -26.49 -2.36 18.25
C ALA A 778 -26.10 -3.83 17.98
N VAL A 779 -27.09 -4.70 17.75
CA VAL A 779 -26.89 -6.11 17.39
C VAL A 779 -26.07 -6.22 16.10
N PHE A 780 -26.43 -5.46 15.05
CA PHE A 780 -25.69 -5.36 13.80
C PHE A 780 -24.27 -4.85 14.00
N ALA A 781 -24.05 -3.85 14.85
CA ALA A 781 -22.71 -3.30 15.06
C ALA A 781 -21.79 -4.26 15.84
N SER A 782 -22.35 -5.14 16.68
CA SER A 782 -21.55 -5.97 17.61
C SER A 782 -20.61 -6.98 16.95
N ARG A 783 -21.02 -7.55 15.81
CA ARG A 783 -20.29 -8.66 15.15
C ARG A 783 -19.92 -9.81 16.10
N SER A 784 -20.70 -10.01 17.15
CA SER A 784 -20.54 -11.10 18.10
C SER A 784 -21.25 -12.35 17.61
N ASP A 785 -20.72 -13.54 17.91
CA ASP A 785 -21.39 -14.81 17.61
C ASP A 785 -22.76 -14.92 18.29
N GLY A 786 -22.94 -14.25 19.43
CA GLY A 786 -24.24 -14.14 20.12
C GLY A 786 -25.30 -13.38 19.31
N ALA A 787 -24.93 -12.59 18.29
CA ALA A 787 -25.87 -11.90 17.40
C ALA A 787 -26.44 -12.83 16.31
N VAL A 788 -25.82 -13.99 16.07
CA VAL A 788 -26.16 -14.87 14.94
C VAL A 788 -27.63 -15.31 14.93
N PRO A 789 -28.23 -15.81 16.04
CA PRO A 789 -29.61 -16.28 16.02
C PRO A 789 -30.60 -15.18 15.64
N LEU A 790 -30.41 -13.97 16.18
CA LEU A 790 -31.22 -12.81 15.86
C LEU A 790 -31.07 -12.37 14.41
N LEU A 791 -29.84 -12.30 13.90
CA LEU A 791 -29.58 -11.88 12.52
C LEU A 791 -30.19 -12.88 11.52
N GLN A 792 -30.10 -14.18 11.81
CA GLN A 792 -30.77 -15.21 11.01
C GLN A 792 -32.28 -15.05 11.04
N ARG A 793 -32.85 -14.78 12.22
CA ARG A 793 -34.28 -14.47 12.37
C ARG A 793 -34.69 -13.20 11.63
N PHE A 794 -33.88 -12.14 11.73
CA PHE A 794 -34.09 -10.88 11.03
C PHE A 794 -34.10 -11.07 9.51
N VAL A 795 -33.19 -11.88 8.97
CA VAL A 795 -33.22 -12.28 7.55
C VAL A 795 -34.53 -12.99 7.20
N LYS A 796 -35.08 -13.80 8.09
CA LYS A 796 -36.31 -14.56 7.83
C LYS A 796 -37.58 -13.72 7.90
N GLU A 797 -37.63 -12.80 8.85
CA GLU A 797 -38.86 -12.09 9.23
C GLU A 797 -38.96 -10.67 8.65
N ASN A 798 -37.83 -10.02 8.33
CA ASN A 798 -37.86 -8.63 7.90
C ASN A 798 -38.35 -8.53 6.46
N ALA A 799 -39.29 -7.62 6.17
CA ALA A 799 -39.84 -7.39 4.83
C ALA A 799 -38.96 -6.50 3.92
N ASP A 800 -38.03 -5.71 4.48
CA ASP A 800 -37.12 -4.84 3.73
C ASP A 800 -35.95 -5.64 3.10
N PRO A 801 -35.87 -5.73 1.75
CA PRO A 801 -34.79 -6.44 1.06
C PRO A 801 -33.39 -5.89 1.33
N LEU A 802 -33.26 -4.57 1.53
CA LEU A 802 -31.99 -3.90 1.77
C LEU A 802 -31.44 -4.27 3.15
N ALA A 803 -32.32 -4.30 4.15
CA ALA A 803 -31.97 -4.67 5.51
C ALA A 803 -31.58 -6.16 5.61
N ARG A 804 -32.33 -7.05 4.94
CA ARG A 804 -32.00 -8.49 4.88
C ARG A 804 -30.63 -8.75 4.26
N ALA A 805 -30.28 -8.01 3.22
CA ALA A 805 -28.99 -8.17 2.58
C ALA A 805 -27.80 -7.68 3.41
N GLY A 806 -27.98 -6.57 4.14
CA GLY A 806 -27.00 -6.14 5.14
C GLY A 806 -26.73 -7.23 6.18
N ALA A 807 -27.80 -7.88 6.66
CA ALA A 807 -27.72 -9.01 7.60
C ALA A 807 -27.05 -10.25 6.99
N LEU A 808 -27.38 -10.61 5.76
CA LEU A 808 -26.73 -11.71 5.04
C LEU A 808 -25.23 -11.48 4.85
N GLY A 809 -24.83 -10.23 4.56
CA GLY A 809 -23.43 -9.85 4.43
C GLY A 809 -22.65 -10.00 5.74
N GLN A 810 -23.29 -9.68 6.87
CA GLN A 810 -22.69 -9.85 8.19
C GLN A 810 -22.64 -11.33 8.61
N LEU A 811 -23.74 -12.07 8.46
CA LEU A 811 -23.82 -13.50 8.78
C LEU A 811 -22.80 -14.34 8.01
N ARG A 812 -22.47 -13.96 6.77
CA ARG A 812 -21.39 -14.59 5.99
C ARG A 812 -20.04 -14.61 6.72
N THR A 813 -19.77 -13.60 7.53
CA THR A 813 -18.51 -13.46 8.26
C THR A 813 -18.53 -14.13 9.62
N LEU A 814 -19.71 -14.44 10.16
CA LEU A 814 -19.91 -14.98 11.50
C LEU A 814 -20.26 -16.47 11.48
N LEU A 815 -20.97 -16.95 10.47
CA LEU A 815 -21.39 -18.36 10.37
C LEU A 815 -20.30 -19.23 9.72
N PRO A 816 -20.13 -20.48 10.18
CA PRO A 816 -19.38 -21.46 9.43
C PRO A 816 -20.08 -21.79 8.10
N ALA A 817 -19.30 -22.29 7.15
CA ALA A 817 -19.75 -22.45 5.77
C ALA A 817 -20.99 -23.35 5.57
N PRO A 818 -21.14 -24.49 6.29
CA PRO A 818 -22.35 -25.32 6.20
C PRO A 818 -23.63 -24.56 6.61
N GLU A 819 -23.58 -23.85 7.74
CA GLU A 819 -24.71 -23.13 8.32
C GLU A 819 -25.08 -21.91 7.45
N TYR A 820 -24.07 -21.22 6.91
CA TYR A 820 -24.32 -20.13 5.96
C TYR A 820 -24.92 -20.65 4.65
N ARG A 821 -24.48 -21.82 4.17
CA ARG A 821 -25.05 -22.47 2.98
C ARG A 821 -26.52 -22.83 3.20
N MET A 822 -26.88 -23.40 4.35
CA MET A 822 -28.28 -23.68 4.71
C MET A 822 -29.14 -22.42 4.71
N LEU A 823 -28.59 -21.29 5.19
CA LEU A 823 -29.28 -20.01 5.15
C LEU A 823 -29.50 -19.52 3.70
N LEU A 824 -28.49 -19.64 2.83
CA LEU A 824 -28.64 -19.30 1.42
C LEU A 824 -29.66 -20.20 0.71
N GLU A 825 -29.72 -21.49 1.03
CA GLU A 825 -30.74 -22.41 0.52
C GLU A 825 -32.14 -21.96 0.94
N TRP A 826 -32.29 -21.50 2.19
CA TRP A 826 -33.53 -20.90 2.66
C TRP A 826 -33.88 -19.62 1.88
N VAL A 827 -32.93 -18.69 1.70
CA VAL A 827 -33.16 -17.43 0.96
C VAL A 827 -33.57 -17.70 -0.48
N SER A 828 -32.88 -18.64 -1.16
CA SER A 828 -33.17 -18.98 -2.56
C SER A 828 -34.61 -19.47 -2.78
N LYS A 829 -35.20 -20.13 -1.78
CA LYS A 829 -36.56 -20.66 -1.84
C LYS A 829 -37.60 -19.66 -1.34
N ASN A 830 -37.29 -18.92 -0.27
CA ASN A 830 -38.31 -18.23 0.52
C ASN A 830 -38.26 -16.70 0.43
N ASP A 831 -37.16 -16.07 0.00
CA ASP A 831 -37.08 -14.60 -0.02
C ASP A 831 -38.02 -14.02 -1.09
N PRO A 832 -38.88 -13.04 -0.78
CA PRO A 832 -39.80 -12.46 -1.76
C PRO A 832 -39.09 -11.60 -2.83
N ASN A 833 -37.86 -11.16 -2.59
CA ASN A 833 -37.09 -10.34 -3.53
C ASN A 833 -36.33 -11.25 -4.54
N PRO A 834 -36.54 -11.07 -5.86
CA PRO A 834 -35.91 -11.90 -6.89
C PRO A 834 -34.39 -11.72 -6.99
N ASP A 835 -33.86 -10.54 -6.66
CA ASP A 835 -32.42 -10.27 -6.67
C ASP A 835 -31.71 -10.98 -5.51
N ASN A 836 -32.31 -10.98 -4.32
CA ASN A 836 -31.80 -11.74 -3.17
C ASN A 836 -31.81 -13.26 -3.44
N LYS A 837 -32.86 -13.75 -4.13
CA LYS A 837 -32.93 -15.16 -4.57
C LYS A 837 -31.83 -15.49 -5.59
N ALA A 838 -31.64 -14.63 -6.58
CA ALA A 838 -30.61 -14.80 -7.61
C ALA A 838 -29.21 -14.77 -6.98
N ASP A 839 -28.94 -13.83 -6.08
CA ASP A 839 -27.66 -13.74 -5.36
C ASP A 839 -27.43 -14.97 -4.47
N ALA A 840 -28.45 -15.45 -3.76
CA ALA A 840 -28.33 -16.67 -2.97
C ALA A 840 -28.04 -17.92 -3.84
N LEU A 841 -28.71 -18.06 -4.99
CA LEU A 841 -28.47 -19.14 -5.94
C LEU A 841 -27.07 -19.07 -6.56
N ASP A 842 -26.61 -17.87 -6.92
CA ASP A 842 -25.26 -17.67 -7.45
C ASP A 842 -24.19 -17.99 -6.39
N GLN A 843 -24.41 -17.58 -5.14
CA GLN A 843 -23.52 -17.93 -4.02
C GLN A 843 -23.52 -19.44 -3.73
N LEU A 844 -24.67 -20.12 -3.80
CA LEU A 844 -24.76 -21.58 -3.68
C LEU A 844 -24.06 -22.32 -4.82
N ALA A 845 -24.08 -21.75 -6.03
CA ALA A 845 -23.39 -22.26 -7.21
C ALA A 845 -21.88 -21.95 -7.20
N GLY A 846 -21.34 -21.36 -6.13
CA GLY A 846 -19.93 -20.98 -6.02
C GLY A 846 -19.53 -19.84 -6.95
N LYS A 847 -20.49 -19.12 -7.53
CA LYS A 847 -20.21 -17.92 -8.31
C LYS A 847 -19.91 -16.77 -7.36
N THR A 848 -18.95 -15.94 -7.74
CA THR A 848 -18.64 -14.73 -6.97
C THR A 848 -19.82 -13.76 -7.11
N PRO A 849 -20.41 -13.26 -6.00
CA PRO A 849 -21.63 -12.47 -6.08
C PRO A 849 -21.44 -11.23 -6.95
N ALA A 850 -22.51 -10.83 -7.65
CA ALA A 850 -22.58 -9.51 -8.26
C ALA A 850 -22.41 -8.48 -7.14
N GLN A 851 -21.48 -7.52 -7.31
CA GLN A 851 -21.27 -6.46 -6.33
C GLN A 851 -22.51 -5.58 -6.23
N GLY A 852 -23.42 -5.94 -5.33
CA GLY A 852 -24.56 -5.14 -4.96
C GLY A 852 -25.14 -5.72 -3.69
N LEU A 853 -24.86 -5.09 -2.55
CA LEU A 853 -25.88 -4.76 -1.55
C LEU A 853 -25.29 -3.76 -0.54
N ILE A 854 -25.64 -2.50 -0.81
CA ILE A 854 -26.25 -1.54 0.10
C ILE A 854 -25.65 -1.45 1.51
N ILE A 855 -24.87 -0.39 1.69
CA ILE A 855 -24.76 0.33 2.96
C ILE A 855 -26.20 0.73 3.32
N LEU A 856 -26.73 0.25 4.45
CA LEU A 856 -27.99 0.76 5.01
C LEU A 856 -28.01 2.28 4.87
N PRO A 857 -29.10 2.91 4.40
CA PRO A 857 -29.16 4.35 4.38
C PRO A 857 -28.87 4.83 5.80
N THR A 858 -27.79 5.59 5.96
CA THR A 858 -27.65 6.49 7.10
C THR A 858 -28.94 7.30 7.16
N PRO A 859 -29.63 7.38 8.31
CA PRO A 859 -30.72 8.32 8.46
C PRO A 859 -30.28 9.77 8.18
#